data_AF-A0A9Q1MS68-F1
#
_entry.id   AF-A0A9Q1MS68-F1
#
_cell.length_a   1.000
_cell.length_b   1.000
_cell.length_c   1.000
_cell.angle_alpha   90.00
_cell.angle_beta   90.00
_cell.angle_gamma   90.00
#
_symmetry.space_group_name_H-M   'P 1'
#
loop_
_entity.id
_entity.type
_entity.pdbx_description
1 polymer ?
#
loop_
_entity_poly.entity_id
_entity_poly.type
_entity_poly.pdbx_seq_one_letter_code
_entity_poly.pdbx_strand_id
1 'polypeptide(L)'
;MSSFSSSIGDSIDFEEKDLSLSDKLKVFKASGFDPDSYVTNRCRHMSEKEIRHLCHYLMDLRKASAEEMRKSVYANYAAFIRTSREISNLEGQLIALRNLLSTRAAIVHGLAEGINVDSLSSSEGSTQDDRSNHGDSYTANTESWLGQFIEKLEVLLAEKRVDEVLDVLDEGEHMAKSKQTTLTPSALLSLQKVITEQKQKLAAQLAEASFQSSVGATELRSAVQALKRLGDGARAHTLMLSSHQKKLHGNMQGLRPSGTSHGVAYSAALSQLVFSTIAQATNDSLALFDDEPSYSSELVTWAVNQTENFTHLIKRYVIASPAASGCLRPVAESVHISLGHCSLLEARGLALSPVLLKIFKPCVEQALYANIKRIEQCTAALAAADDWSLTYPPISSRSLGTASLAGGIASQPKLSSSAHRFNTMVQELCEDISPLEILQLSEQTLEGVMQVFNAYISMLIKALPGSVDNENLEGSVNRIVRMAETEPEQIALLTNALLLADELIPRAAAKLSSSQKSNNKTDDTSKRSTERQSRPVEQRELKRRFQRLVDQLRDSFCRQHALELIFLEDGGVRLSPDMYLNMDGNPEEIECIASDMFVGRERFATILLMRLTETIILWLSEDQTFWEEIEQGPRPLGPLGLQQFYLDMEFVILFASQGRYLSRNLQQVIKNIIGRAIEAVAASKIDPYSVLPEDEWFAEVAQIAIDMLTGKTQVGTMENVSSPTASSVLSHGSN
;
A
#
# COMPACT_ATOMS: atom_id res chain seq x y z
N MET A 1 -67.01 -13.75 47.55
CA MET A 1 -67.87 -12.59 47.23
C MET A 1 -67.00 -11.34 47.24
N SER A 2 -67.33 -10.38 46.37
CA SER A 2 -66.91 -8.96 46.33
C SER A 2 -66.03 -8.44 47.49
N SER A 3 -64.79 -8.01 47.24
CA SER A 3 -64.40 -6.67 46.70
C SER A 3 -64.52 -5.54 47.72
N PHE A 4 -63.41 -4.88 48.08
CA PHE A 4 -63.29 -3.41 48.10
C PHE A 4 -61.81 -2.94 48.13
N SER A 5 -61.53 -1.99 47.25
CA SER A 5 -60.31 -1.23 46.94
C SER A 5 -59.20 -1.09 48.00
N SER A 6 -57.96 -1.38 47.60
CA SER A 6 -56.74 -0.95 48.29
C SER A 6 -56.26 0.42 47.78
N SER A 7 -56.27 1.44 48.65
CA SER A 7 -55.54 2.69 48.41
C SER A 7 -54.08 2.52 48.82
N ILE A 8 -53.29 1.95 47.92
CA ILE A 8 -51.82 2.07 47.93
C ILE A 8 -51.54 3.37 47.14
N GLY A 9 -50.75 4.33 47.61
CA GLY A 9 -49.69 4.22 48.61
C GLY A 9 -48.32 4.31 47.93
N ASP A 10 -48.17 5.22 46.97
CA ASP A 10 -46.94 5.43 46.22
C ASP A 10 -45.83 5.97 47.14
N SER A 11 -45.01 5.05 47.63
CA SER A 11 -43.67 5.37 48.13
C SER A 11 -42.80 5.71 46.93
N ILE A 12 -42.27 6.93 46.87
CA ILE A 12 -41.54 7.41 45.69
C ILE A 12 -40.08 6.94 45.76
N ASP A 13 -39.81 5.74 45.23
CA ASP A 13 -38.44 5.26 45.02
C ASP A 13 -37.82 5.96 43.80
N PHE A 14 -36.85 6.83 44.04
CA PHE A 14 -36.09 7.52 42.99
C PHE A 14 -34.95 6.68 42.39
N GLU A 15 -34.70 5.46 42.93
CA GLU A 15 -33.68 4.52 42.47
C GLU A 15 -34.24 3.31 41.70
N GLU A 16 -35.03 3.53 40.64
CA GLU A 16 -35.28 2.46 39.65
C GLU A 16 -34.00 2.19 38.82
N LYS A 17 -33.12 1.37 39.40
CA LYS A 17 -31.80 1.02 38.86
C LYS A 17 -31.86 0.19 37.56
N ASP A 18 -32.97 -0.50 37.30
CA ASP A 18 -33.09 -1.45 36.18
C ASP A 18 -33.85 -0.93 34.94
N LEU A 19 -34.36 0.31 34.95
CA LEU A 19 -35.04 0.89 33.78
C LEU A 19 -34.05 1.46 32.75
N SER A 20 -34.29 1.18 31.47
CA SER A 20 -33.51 1.73 30.35
C SER A 20 -33.67 3.26 30.27
N LEU A 21 -32.67 3.94 29.70
CA LEU A 21 -32.74 5.38 29.47
C LEU A 21 -33.96 5.78 28.63
N SER A 22 -34.34 4.94 27.65
CA SER A 22 -35.52 5.19 26.82
C SER A 22 -36.83 5.11 27.60
N ASP A 23 -36.92 4.21 28.59
CA ASP A 23 -38.10 4.10 29.47
C ASP A 23 -38.18 5.28 30.44
N LYS A 24 -37.04 5.68 31.02
CA LYS A 24 -36.94 6.88 31.88
C LYS A 24 -37.34 8.17 31.14
N LEU A 25 -37.04 8.25 29.83
CA LEU A 25 -37.42 9.38 28.97
C LEU A 25 -38.85 9.31 28.40
N LYS A 26 -39.57 8.19 28.59
CA LYS A 26 -40.85 7.92 27.92
C LYS A 26 -41.95 8.93 28.27
N VAL A 27 -41.96 9.46 29.50
CA VAL A 27 -42.93 10.46 29.96
C VAL A 27 -42.72 11.80 29.25
N PHE A 28 -41.47 12.20 29.02
CA PHE A 28 -41.10 13.45 28.35
C PHE A 28 -41.25 13.39 26.83
N LYS A 29 -41.28 12.18 26.24
CA LYS A 29 -41.50 11.94 24.80
C LYS A 29 -42.98 11.92 24.41
N ALA A 30 -43.91 12.14 25.33
CA ALA A 30 -45.34 12.17 25.04
C ALA A 30 -45.75 13.48 24.33
N SER A 31 -46.48 13.40 23.23
CA SER A 31 -46.88 14.53 22.38
C SER A 31 -47.87 15.54 23.02
N GLY A 32 -48.24 15.33 24.29
CA GLY A 32 -49.08 16.21 25.09
C GLY A 32 -48.56 16.35 26.52
N PHE A 33 -47.23 16.29 26.71
CA PHE A 33 -46.59 16.52 27.99
C PHE A 33 -46.77 17.98 28.45
N ASP A 34 -47.31 18.16 29.65
CA ASP A 34 -47.47 19.46 30.30
C ASP A 34 -46.47 19.58 31.47
N PRO A 35 -45.42 20.43 31.35
CA PRO A 35 -44.44 20.63 32.41
C PRO A 35 -45.04 21.14 33.72
N ASP A 36 -46.02 22.04 33.67
CA ASP A 36 -46.58 22.70 34.86
C ASP A 36 -47.43 21.73 35.66
N SER A 37 -48.27 20.94 34.98
CA SER A 37 -49.03 19.85 35.62
C SER A 37 -48.10 18.75 36.16
N TYR A 38 -47.04 18.37 35.42
CA TYR A 38 -46.05 17.38 35.86
C TYR A 38 -45.34 17.82 37.15
N VAL A 39 -44.81 19.05 37.19
CA VAL A 39 -44.15 19.61 38.38
C VAL A 39 -45.15 19.81 39.52
N THR A 40 -46.33 20.37 39.26
CA THR A 40 -47.35 20.63 40.29
C THR A 40 -47.87 19.35 40.94
N ASN A 41 -48.10 18.29 40.15
CA ASN A 41 -48.59 17.02 40.66
C ASN A 41 -47.49 16.28 41.46
N ARG A 42 -46.25 16.28 40.97
CA ARG A 42 -45.12 15.59 41.61
C ARG A 42 -44.66 16.32 42.89
N CYS A 43 -44.48 17.64 42.85
CA CYS A 43 -43.94 18.40 43.98
C CYS A 43 -44.96 18.71 45.10
N ARG A 44 -46.28 18.56 44.85
CA ARG A 44 -47.34 18.98 45.80
C ARG A 44 -47.27 18.35 47.20
N HIS A 45 -46.68 17.17 47.30
CA HIS A 45 -46.61 16.37 48.52
C HIS A 45 -45.16 16.07 48.96
N MET A 46 -44.17 16.72 48.34
CA MET A 46 -42.75 16.47 48.58
C MET A 46 -42.17 17.49 49.57
N SER A 47 -41.27 17.02 50.44
CA SER A 47 -40.44 17.89 51.28
C SER A 47 -39.33 18.55 50.48
N GLU A 48 -38.78 19.65 51.00
CA GLU A 48 -37.70 20.42 50.38
C GLU A 48 -36.46 19.57 50.01
N LYS A 49 -36.17 18.53 50.80
CA LYS A 49 -35.06 17.59 50.53
C LYS A 49 -35.36 16.68 49.33
N GLU A 50 -36.59 16.19 49.24
CA GLU A 50 -37.03 15.34 48.13
C GLU A 50 -37.15 16.16 46.84
N ILE A 51 -37.58 17.42 46.91
CA ILE A 51 -37.57 18.35 45.77
C ILE A 51 -36.13 18.57 45.28
N ARG A 52 -35.17 18.84 46.18
CA ARG A 52 -33.75 18.95 45.81
C ARG A 52 -33.19 17.67 45.19
N HIS A 53 -33.62 16.50 45.65
CA HIS A 53 -33.23 15.21 45.05
C HIS A 53 -33.85 15.01 43.65
N LEU A 54 -35.13 15.37 43.46
CA LEU A 54 -35.79 15.37 42.15
C LEU A 54 -35.10 16.32 41.15
N CYS A 55 -34.65 17.51 41.60
CA CYS A 55 -33.87 18.41 40.74
C CYS A 55 -32.55 17.77 40.27
N HIS A 56 -31.79 17.13 41.17
CA HIS A 56 -30.56 16.41 40.78
C HIS A 56 -30.88 15.26 39.82
N TYR A 57 -31.88 14.44 40.13
CA TYR A 57 -32.32 13.34 39.26
C TYR A 57 -32.71 13.80 37.85
N LEU A 58 -33.42 14.94 37.74
CA LEU A 58 -33.78 15.52 36.44
C LEU A 58 -32.57 16.10 35.69
N MET A 59 -31.58 16.66 36.41
CA MET A 59 -30.31 17.10 35.82
C MET A 59 -29.48 15.92 35.31
N ASP A 60 -29.35 14.85 36.09
CA ASP A 60 -28.67 13.62 35.70
C ASP A 60 -29.35 12.96 34.49
N LEU A 61 -30.69 12.92 34.47
CA LEU A 61 -31.46 12.40 33.35
C LEU A 61 -31.35 13.26 32.09
N ARG A 62 -31.29 14.61 32.23
CA ARG A 62 -30.99 15.53 31.12
C ARG A 62 -29.59 15.26 30.55
N LYS A 63 -28.57 15.13 31.40
CA LYS A 63 -27.19 14.82 31.00
C LYS A 63 -27.10 13.48 30.26
N ALA A 64 -27.70 12.43 30.81
CA ALA A 64 -27.74 11.12 30.16
C ALA A 64 -28.49 11.13 28.82
N SER A 65 -29.57 11.92 28.70
CA SER A 65 -30.30 12.07 27.43
C SER A 65 -29.51 12.82 26.37
N ALA A 66 -28.74 13.85 26.75
CA ALA A 66 -27.87 14.58 25.84
C ALA A 66 -26.72 13.69 25.33
N GLU A 67 -26.11 12.90 26.21
CA GLU A 67 -25.06 11.93 25.85
C GLU A 67 -25.56 10.89 24.83
N GLU A 68 -26.78 10.37 25.00
CA GLU A 68 -27.38 9.41 24.07
C GLU A 68 -27.75 10.05 22.72
N MET A 69 -28.27 11.28 22.73
CA MET A 69 -28.53 12.03 21.49
C MET A 69 -27.23 12.26 20.71
N ARG A 70 -26.18 12.71 21.40
CA ARG A 70 -24.81 12.88 20.88
C ARG A 70 -24.28 11.57 20.28
N LYS A 71 -24.42 10.43 20.96
CA LYS A 71 -24.05 9.09 20.45
C LYS A 71 -24.84 8.70 19.19
N SER A 72 -26.14 8.95 19.18
CA SER A 72 -27.00 8.69 18.01
C SER A 72 -26.60 9.51 16.79
N VAL A 73 -26.25 10.79 16.98
CA VAL A 73 -25.73 11.66 15.91
C VAL A 73 -24.38 11.15 15.39
N TYR A 74 -23.43 10.77 16.27
CA TYR A 74 -22.15 10.18 15.84
C TYR A 74 -22.31 8.91 15.00
N ALA A 75 -23.18 8.00 15.43
CA ALA A 75 -23.38 6.72 14.75
C ALA A 75 -23.90 6.90 13.31
N ASN A 76 -24.77 7.89 13.08
CA ASN A 76 -25.44 8.09 11.80
C ASN A 76 -24.71 9.06 10.84
N TYR A 77 -23.88 9.98 11.36
CA TYR A 77 -23.19 10.98 10.53
C TYR A 77 -22.27 10.38 9.48
N ALA A 78 -21.50 9.34 9.84
CA ALA A 78 -20.61 8.65 8.89
C ALA A 78 -21.37 7.96 7.74
N ALA A 79 -22.57 7.43 8.02
CA ALA A 79 -23.43 6.84 7.00
C ALA A 79 -23.93 7.91 6.02
N PHE A 80 -24.37 9.08 6.52
CA PHE A 80 -24.83 10.20 5.71
C PHE A 80 -23.75 10.79 4.78
N ILE A 81 -22.54 11.02 5.30
CA ILE A 81 -21.42 11.50 4.48
C ILE A 81 -21.01 10.45 3.42
N ARG A 82 -21.08 9.16 3.76
CA ARG A 82 -20.79 8.07 2.81
C ARG A 82 -21.84 7.99 1.70
N THR A 83 -23.14 8.04 2.01
CA THR A 83 -24.19 7.97 0.99
C THR A 83 -24.17 9.19 0.06
N SER A 84 -23.99 10.40 0.58
CA SER A 84 -23.83 11.62 -0.24
C SER A 84 -22.64 11.52 -1.21
N ARG A 85 -21.50 10.99 -0.75
CA ARG A 85 -20.32 10.74 -1.58
C ARG A 85 -20.53 9.63 -2.61
N GLU A 86 -21.23 8.55 -2.25
CA GLU A 86 -21.58 7.46 -3.15
C GLU A 86 -22.53 7.91 -4.26
N ILE A 87 -23.52 8.75 -3.96
CA ILE A 87 -24.41 9.38 -4.95
C ILE A 87 -23.58 10.21 -5.96
N SER A 88 -22.71 11.09 -5.46
CA SER A 88 -21.82 11.91 -6.32
C SER A 88 -20.90 11.06 -7.21
N ASN A 89 -20.44 9.91 -6.72
CA ASN A 89 -19.58 8.99 -7.48
C ASN A 89 -20.37 8.19 -8.52
N LEU A 90 -21.63 7.82 -8.21
CA LEU A 90 -22.56 7.18 -9.15
C LEU A 90 -22.91 8.12 -10.32
N GLU A 91 -23.12 9.42 -10.07
CA GLU A 91 -23.31 10.42 -11.12
C GLU A 91 -22.10 10.47 -12.07
N GLY A 92 -20.87 10.48 -11.53
CA GLY A 92 -19.64 10.42 -12.31
C GLY A 92 -19.53 9.16 -13.18
N GLN A 93 -19.89 8.00 -12.62
CA GLN A 93 -19.92 6.73 -13.36
C GLN A 93 -20.99 6.71 -14.46
N LEU A 94 -22.15 7.33 -14.24
CA LEU A 94 -23.24 7.42 -15.22
C LEU A 94 -22.85 8.31 -16.42
N ILE A 95 -22.10 9.41 -16.17
CA ILE A 95 -21.49 10.23 -17.22
C ILE A 95 -20.45 9.43 -18.02
N ALA A 96 -19.60 8.64 -17.35
CA ALA A 96 -18.61 7.79 -18.01
C ALA A 96 -19.27 6.71 -18.88
N LEU A 97 -20.32 6.04 -18.38
CA LEU A 97 -21.11 5.05 -19.10
C LEU A 97 -21.75 5.64 -20.37
N ARG A 98 -22.34 6.83 -20.26
CA ARG A 98 -22.92 7.57 -21.40
C ARG A 98 -21.88 7.78 -22.50
N ASN A 99 -20.68 8.25 -22.14
CA ASN A 99 -19.61 8.51 -23.11
C ASN A 99 -19.08 7.21 -23.74
N LEU A 100 -19.00 6.11 -22.98
CA LEU A 100 -18.64 4.78 -23.48
C LEU A 100 -19.68 4.22 -24.46
N LEU A 101 -20.98 4.38 -24.17
CA LEU A 101 -22.08 4.02 -25.08
C LEU A 101 -22.02 4.82 -26.38
N SER A 102 -21.80 6.14 -26.33
CA SER A 102 -21.63 6.98 -27.52
C SER A 102 -20.44 6.54 -28.38
N THR A 103 -19.30 6.21 -27.75
CA THR A 103 -18.10 5.74 -28.45
C THR A 103 -18.32 4.37 -29.10
N ARG A 104 -19.03 3.45 -28.43
CA ARG A 104 -19.36 2.13 -28.99
C ARG A 104 -20.40 2.22 -30.11
N ALA A 105 -21.36 3.13 -30.04
CA ALA A 105 -22.29 3.39 -31.14
C ALA A 105 -21.56 3.86 -32.41
N ALA A 106 -20.55 4.73 -32.28
CA ALA A 106 -19.72 5.16 -33.41
C ALA A 106 -18.92 4.00 -34.05
N ILE A 107 -18.39 3.08 -33.24
CA ILE A 107 -17.68 1.88 -33.73
C ILE A 107 -18.63 0.90 -34.43
N VAL A 108 -19.85 0.72 -33.91
CA VAL A 108 -20.88 -0.12 -34.55
C VAL A 108 -21.31 0.45 -35.90
N HIS A 109 -21.40 1.78 -36.04
CA HIS A 109 -21.61 2.41 -37.34
C HIS A 109 -20.45 2.18 -38.32
N GLY A 110 -19.19 2.34 -37.86
CA GLY A 110 -18.02 2.10 -38.72
C GLY A 110 -17.84 0.64 -39.17
N LEU A 111 -18.33 -0.34 -38.40
CA LEU A 111 -18.32 -1.76 -38.77
C LEU A 111 -19.44 -2.16 -39.74
N ALA A 112 -20.49 -1.34 -39.89
CA ALA A 112 -21.62 -1.64 -40.76
C ALA A 112 -21.34 -1.38 -42.26
N GLU A 113 -20.25 -0.67 -42.61
CA GLU A 113 -19.97 -0.21 -43.97
C GLU A 113 -18.93 -1.06 -44.74
N GLY A 114 -18.35 -2.12 -44.14
CA GLY A 114 -17.14 -2.76 -44.67
C GLY A 114 -17.08 -4.29 -44.64
N ILE A 115 -17.92 -5.00 -45.41
CA ILE A 115 -17.73 -6.43 -45.71
C ILE A 115 -18.09 -6.77 -47.17
N ASN A 116 -17.11 -7.21 -47.94
CA ASN A 116 -17.20 -8.26 -48.98
C ASN A 116 -15.76 -8.59 -49.45
N VAL A 117 -15.26 -9.81 -49.73
CA VAL A 117 -15.50 -11.24 -49.40
C VAL A 117 -14.76 -12.04 -50.50
N ASP A 118 -14.44 -13.32 -50.25
CA ASP A 118 -14.03 -14.37 -51.23
C ASP A 118 -12.60 -14.35 -51.84
N SER A 119 -11.96 -15.50 -52.14
CA SER A 119 -12.21 -16.90 -51.74
C SER A 119 -11.01 -17.82 -52.11
N LEU A 120 -10.83 -18.95 -51.38
CA LEU A 120 -10.39 -20.32 -51.84
C LEU A 120 -9.07 -20.49 -52.67
N SER A 121 -8.31 -21.61 -52.66
CA SER A 121 -8.36 -22.94 -52.00
C SER A 121 -7.08 -23.78 -52.30
N SER A 122 -6.77 -24.82 -51.47
CA SER A 122 -6.22 -26.19 -51.76
C SER A 122 -5.30 -26.48 -52.98
N SER A 123 -4.36 -27.47 -53.03
CA SER A 123 -3.81 -28.50 -52.11
C SER A 123 -2.60 -29.21 -52.81
N GLU A 124 -1.97 -30.18 -52.13
CA GLU A 124 -0.76 -30.98 -52.43
C GLU A 124 -0.71 -31.83 -53.73
N GLY A 125 0.49 -32.36 -54.09
CA GLY A 125 0.70 -33.41 -55.11
C GLY A 125 2.16 -33.93 -55.26
N SER A 126 2.35 -35.12 -55.87
CA SER A 126 3.62 -35.91 -55.96
C SER A 126 3.97 -36.33 -57.44
N THR A 127 4.92 -37.20 -57.85
CA THR A 127 5.70 -38.31 -57.23
C THR A 127 6.92 -38.75 -58.10
N GLN A 128 7.95 -39.36 -57.48
CA GLN A 128 8.84 -40.46 -57.96
C GLN A 128 9.76 -40.39 -59.23
N ASP A 129 10.86 -41.18 -59.13
CA ASP A 129 11.70 -41.91 -60.15
C ASP A 129 12.46 -41.12 -61.27
N ASP A 130 13.62 -41.53 -61.84
CA ASP A 130 14.16 -42.88 -62.11
C ASP A 130 15.66 -42.87 -62.64
N ARG A 131 16.24 -44.07 -62.85
CA ARG A 131 17.29 -44.51 -63.84
C ARG A 131 18.82 -44.33 -63.64
N SER A 132 19.44 -45.50 -63.41
CA SER A 132 20.39 -46.22 -64.32
C SER A 132 21.92 -46.21 -64.07
N ASN A 133 22.57 -47.24 -64.62
CA ASN A 133 23.82 -47.90 -64.16
C ASN A 133 24.73 -48.28 -65.35
N HIS A 134 26.07 -48.24 -65.25
CA HIS A 134 27.01 -49.27 -65.79
C HIS A 134 28.51 -48.99 -65.54
N GLY A 135 29.33 -50.04 -65.36
CA GLY A 135 30.77 -50.03 -65.69
C GLY A 135 31.75 -50.70 -64.70
N ASP A 136 31.88 -52.03 -64.73
CA ASP A 136 32.82 -52.82 -63.89
C ASP A 136 34.29 -52.83 -64.38
N SER A 137 35.25 -52.84 -63.43
CA SER A 137 36.53 -53.58 -63.56
C SER A 137 37.27 -53.70 -62.21
N TYR A 138 38.00 -54.81 -61.99
CA TYR A 138 38.85 -55.12 -60.81
C TYR A 138 38.17 -55.62 -59.50
N THR A 139 37.51 -56.78 -59.55
CA THR A 139 36.90 -57.47 -58.39
C THR A 139 37.83 -58.44 -57.62
N ALA A 140 39.05 -58.71 -58.09
CA ALA A 140 39.94 -59.72 -57.48
C ALA A 140 40.79 -59.22 -56.28
N ASN A 141 40.87 -57.89 -56.06
CA ASN A 141 41.68 -57.29 -54.99
C ASN A 141 40.85 -56.76 -53.81
N THR A 142 39.57 -57.15 -53.73
CA THR A 142 38.61 -56.67 -52.73
C THR A 142 38.29 -57.69 -51.65
N GLU A 143 38.27 -59.00 -51.98
CA GLU A 143 37.99 -60.05 -51.01
C GLU A 143 39.19 -60.33 -50.08
N SER A 144 40.42 -60.29 -50.60
CA SER A 144 41.63 -60.40 -49.77
C SER A 144 41.77 -59.20 -48.82
N TRP A 145 41.48 -57.99 -49.31
CA TRP A 145 41.47 -56.78 -48.51
C TRP A 145 40.37 -56.81 -47.43
N LEU A 146 39.18 -57.33 -47.73
CA LEU A 146 38.11 -57.52 -46.74
C LEU A 146 38.54 -58.47 -45.61
N GLY A 147 39.22 -59.56 -45.92
CA GLY A 147 39.78 -60.48 -44.93
C GLY A 147 40.81 -59.80 -44.03
N GLN A 148 41.78 -59.10 -44.62
CA GLN A 148 42.82 -58.36 -43.89
C GLN A 148 42.24 -57.21 -43.03
N PHE A 149 41.21 -56.53 -43.52
CA PHE A 149 40.47 -55.50 -42.79
C PHE A 149 39.81 -56.08 -41.53
N ILE A 150 39.12 -57.22 -41.64
CA ILE A 150 38.46 -57.89 -40.50
C ILE A 150 39.50 -58.36 -39.48
N GLU A 151 40.58 -59.02 -39.92
CA GLU A 151 41.64 -59.51 -39.03
C GLU A 151 42.34 -58.37 -38.27
N LYS A 152 42.71 -57.28 -38.97
CA LYS A 152 43.30 -56.07 -38.37
C LYS A 152 42.35 -55.43 -37.34
N LEU A 153 41.05 -55.39 -37.65
CA LEU A 153 40.02 -54.83 -36.76
C LEU A 153 39.85 -55.67 -35.48
N GLU A 154 39.78 -57.00 -35.61
CA GLU A 154 39.61 -57.91 -34.46
C GLU A 154 40.81 -57.87 -33.50
N VAL A 155 42.04 -57.80 -34.03
CA VAL A 155 43.25 -57.62 -33.20
C VAL A 155 43.23 -56.30 -32.44
N LEU A 156 42.96 -55.17 -33.10
CA LEU A 156 42.97 -53.85 -32.47
C LEU A 156 41.83 -53.68 -31.45
N LEU A 157 40.67 -54.32 -31.68
CA LEU A 157 39.57 -54.40 -30.71
C LEU A 157 39.98 -55.21 -29.46
N ALA A 158 40.69 -56.33 -29.63
CA ALA A 158 41.20 -57.12 -28.51
C ALA A 158 42.27 -56.37 -27.69
N GLU A 159 43.12 -55.57 -28.35
CA GLU A 159 44.12 -54.70 -27.70
C GLU A 159 43.52 -53.42 -27.10
N LYS A 160 42.22 -53.15 -27.28
CA LYS A 160 41.51 -51.92 -26.85
C LYS A 160 42.12 -50.61 -27.37
N ARG A 161 42.77 -50.62 -28.54
CA ARG A 161 43.42 -49.45 -29.14
C ARG A 161 42.41 -48.59 -29.89
N VAL A 162 41.53 -47.93 -29.14
CA VAL A 162 40.32 -47.24 -29.65
C VAL A 162 40.62 -46.33 -30.84
N ASP A 163 41.61 -45.44 -30.76
CA ASP A 163 41.93 -44.51 -31.85
C ASP A 163 42.33 -45.23 -33.15
N GLU A 164 43.09 -46.31 -33.07
CA GLU A 164 43.52 -47.10 -34.23
C GLU A 164 42.39 -47.96 -34.81
N VAL A 165 41.45 -48.41 -33.95
CA VAL A 165 40.20 -49.03 -34.41
C VAL A 165 39.35 -48.01 -35.19
N LEU A 166 39.30 -46.75 -34.76
CA LEU A 166 38.59 -45.69 -35.49
C LEU A 166 39.24 -45.41 -36.85
N ASP A 167 40.57 -45.24 -36.90
CA ASP A 167 41.30 -45.01 -38.15
C ASP A 167 41.07 -46.15 -39.17
N VAL A 168 41.03 -47.41 -38.70
CA VAL A 168 40.70 -48.59 -39.53
C VAL A 168 39.25 -48.58 -39.99
N LEU A 169 38.29 -48.23 -39.12
CA LEU A 169 36.87 -48.14 -39.50
C LEU A 169 36.62 -47.02 -40.53
N ASP A 170 37.32 -45.91 -40.43
CA ASP A 170 37.26 -44.80 -41.39
C ASP A 170 37.90 -45.18 -42.74
N GLU A 171 39.02 -45.90 -42.74
CA GLU A 171 39.58 -46.57 -43.93
C GLU A 171 38.55 -47.52 -44.56
N GLY A 172 37.84 -48.29 -43.72
CA GLY A 172 36.74 -49.19 -44.10
C GLY A 172 35.60 -48.48 -44.83
N GLU A 173 35.09 -47.38 -44.27
CA GLU A 173 34.01 -46.60 -44.89
C GLU A 173 34.45 -45.89 -46.16
N HIS A 174 35.68 -45.34 -46.19
CA HIS A 174 36.22 -44.73 -47.40
C HIS A 174 36.30 -45.75 -48.54
N MET A 175 36.69 -46.99 -48.26
CA MET A 175 36.70 -48.07 -49.25
C MET A 175 35.30 -48.50 -49.69
N ALA A 176 34.32 -48.54 -48.78
CA ALA A 176 32.92 -48.83 -49.13
C ALA A 176 32.29 -47.73 -50.03
N LYS A 177 32.63 -46.45 -49.81
CA LYS A 177 32.16 -45.31 -50.61
C LYS A 177 32.88 -45.21 -51.97
N SER A 178 34.21 -45.37 -51.99
CA SER A 178 35.02 -45.23 -53.22
C SER A 178 34.85 -46.36 -54.23
N LYS A 179 34.55 -47.59 -53.79
CA LYS A 179 34.28 -48.76 -54.65
C LYS A 179 32.80 -49.08 -54.82
N GLN A 180 31.92 -48.12 -54.58
CA GLN A 180 30.45 -48.31 -54.64
C GLN A 180 29.95 -48.72 -56.05
N THR A 181 30.74 -48.47 -57.09
CA THR A 181 30.51 -48.88 -58.49
C THR A 181 31.35 -50.09 -58.94
N THR A 182 32.15 -50.69 -58.06
CA THR A 182 33.18 -51.71 -58.41
C THR A 182 33.11 -52.99 -57.58
N LEU A 183 32.30 -52.99 -56.52
CA LEU A 183 32.05 -54.16 -55.67
C LEU A 183 30.78 -54.88 -56.12
N THR A 184 30.76 -56.21 -55.99
CA THR A 184 29.51 -56.95 -56.11
C THR A 184 28.53 -56.48 -55.02
N PRO A 185 27.21 -56.35 -55.31
CA PRO A 185 26.25 -55.84 -54.33
C PRO A 185 26.23 -56.62 -53.01
N SER A 186 26.49 -57.93 -53.06
CA SER A 186 26.60 -58.79 -51.88
C SER A 186 27.83 -58.51 -51.01
N ALA A 187 29.00 -58.25 -51.62
CA ALA A 187 30.22 -57.92 -50.89
C ALA A 187 30.18 -56.50 -50.29
N LEU A 188 29.53 -55.57 -50.98
CA LEU A 188 29.31 -54.22 -50.46
C LEU A 188 28.36 -54.25 -49.24
N LEU A 189 27.26 -55.01 -49.34
CA LEU A 189 26.34 -55.21 -48.21
C LEU A 189 26.99 -55.94 -47.03
N SER A 190 27.87 -56.92 -47.26
CA SER A 190 28.58 -57.61 -46.17
C SER A 190 29.59 -56.70 -45.48
N LEU A 191 30.38 -55.91 -46.23
CA LEU A 191 31.30 -54.91 -45.69
C LEU A 191 30.55 -53.84 -44.88
N GLN A 192 29.48 -53.26 -45.43
CA GLN A 192 28.64 -52.29 -44.71
C GLN A 192 28.05 -52.90 -43.44
N LYS A 193 27.54 -54.13 -43.50
CA LYS A 193 27.03 -54.84 -42.32
C LYS A 193 28.11 -55.01 -41.25
N VAL A 194 29.30 -55.48 -41.60
CA VAL A 194 30.42 -55.65 -40.64
C VAL A 194 30.84 -54.31 -40.03
N ILE A 195 30.96 -53.25 -40.84
CA ILE A 195 31.29 -51.90 -40.34
C ILE A 195 30.21 -51.43 -39.35
N THR A 196 28.92 -51.52 -39.70
CA THR A 196 27.83 -51.07 -38.82
C THR A 196 27.73 -51.88 -37.52
N GLU A 197 27.85 -53.21 -37.58
CA GLU A 197 27.85 -54.07 -36.39
C GLU A 197 29.02 -53.75 -35.45
N GLN A 198 30.22 -53.52 -35.99
CA GLN A 198 31.41 -53.23 -35.19
C GLN A 198 31.40 -51.80 -34.65
N LYS A 199 30.96 -50.80 -35.43
CA LYS A 199 30.69 -49.44 -34.93
C LYS A 199 29.69 -49.46 -33.77
N GLN A 200 28.60 -50.23 -33.89
CA GLN A 200 27.58 -50.34 -32.84
C GLN A 200 28.09 -51.05 -31.58
N LYS A 201 28.89 -52.12 -31.73
CA LYS A 201 29.55 -52.83 -30.61
C LYS A 201 30.55 -51.93 -29.88
N LEU A 202 31.44 -51.26 -30.61
CA LEU A 202 32.44 -50.37 -30.02
C LEU A 202 31.78 -49.20 -29.30
N ALA A 203 30.75 -48.60 -29.91
CA ALA A 203 29.97 -47.54 -29.26
C ALA A 203 29.30 -48.00 -27.95
N ALA A 204 28.75 -49.21 -27.92
CA ALA A 204 28.18 -49.78 -26.69
C ALA A 204 29.25 -49.99 -25.60
N GLN A 205 30.41 -50.54 -25.97
CA GLN A 205 31.53 -50.73 -25.03
C GLN A 205 32.09 -49.41 -24.48
N LEU A 206 32.24 -48.39 -25.33
CA LEU A 206 32.69 -47.06 -24.91
C LEU A 206 31.70 -46.38 -23.97
N ALA A 207 30.40 -46.47 -24.26
CA ALA A 207 29.36 -45.96 -23.37
C ALA A 207 29.37 -46.67 -22.01
N GLU A 208 29.34 -48.01 -22.01
CA GLU A 208 29.29 -48.81 -20.77
C GLU A 208 30.54 -48.62 -19.89
N ALA A 209 31.74 -48.56 -20.48
CA ALA A 209 32.96 -48.20 -19.77
C ALA A 209 32.84 -46.81 -19.11
N SER A 210 32.33 -45.82 -19.85
CA SER A 210 32.21 -44.42 -19.39
C SER A 210 31.20 -44.21 -18.25
N PHE A 211 30.29 -45.16 -18.00
CA PHE A 211 29.37 -45.08 -16.87
C PHE A 211 29.96 -45.58 -15.54
N GLN A 212 31.11 -46.26 -15.54
CA GLN A 212 31.78 -46.78 -14.35
C GLN A 212 32.35 -45.66 -13.46
N SER A 213 32.40 -45.87 -12.14
CA SER A 213 32.74 -44.81 -11.16
C SER A 213 34.22 -44.43 -11.11
N SER A 214 35.09 -45.16 -11.79
CA SER A 214 36.55 -44.98 -11.79
C SER A 214 37.11 -44.18 -12.97
N VAL A 215 36.28 -43.80 -13.94
CA VAL A 215 36.74 -43.17 -15.19
C VAL A 215 37.18 -41.72 -14.98
N GLY A 216 38.39 -41.40 -15.47
CA GLY A 216 38.96 -40.05 -15.41
C GLY A 216 38.29 -39.07 -16.38
N ALA A 217 38.32 -37.77 -16.05
CA ALA A 217 37.76 -36.71 -16.91
C ALA A 217 38.43 -36.61 -18.30
N THR A 218 39.64 -37.15 -18.45
CA THR A 218 40.35 -37.30 -19.73
C THR A 218 39.82 -38.47 -20.55
N GLU A 219 39.68 -39.64 -19.92
CA GLU A 219 39.19 -40.88 -20.54
C GLU A 219 37.76 -40.72 -21.07
N LEU A 220 36.92 -40.03 -20.30
CA LEU A 220 35.58 -39.66 -20.73
C LEU A 220 35.59 -38.76 -21.98
N ARG A 221 36.48 -37.76 -22.04
CA ARG A 221 36.57 -36.89 -23.23
C ARG A 221 37.01 -37.66 -24.47
N SER A 222 37.98 -38.57 -24.35
CA SER A 222 38.33 -39.48 -25.44
C SER A 222 37.17 -40.40 -25.84
N ALA A 223 36.38 -40.91 -24.89
CA ALA A 223 35.21 -41.73 -25.21
C ALA A 223 34.12 -40.94 -25.94
N VAL A 224 33.83 -39.69 -25.53
CA VAL A 224 32.89 -38.79 -26.23
C VAL A 224 33.38 -38.47 -27.64
N GLN A 225 34.68 -38.17 -27.81
CA GLN A 225 35.26 -37.87 -29.13
C GLN A 225 35.28 -39.11 -30.05
N ALA A 226 35.55 -40.30 -29.51
CA ALA A 226 35.45 -41.57 -30.21
C ALA A 226 34.01 -41.87 -30.67
N LEU A 227 33.02 -41.64 -29.80
CA LEU A 227 31.60 -41.80 -30.15
C LEU A 227 31.16 -40.81 -31.24
N LYS A 228 31.62 -39.53 -31.22
CA LYS A 228 31.37 -38.60 -32.34
C LYS A 228 31.98 -39.12 -33.65
N ARG A 229 33.24 -39.59 -33.63
CA ARG A 229 33.91 -40.20 -34.80
C ARG A 229 33.17 -41.42 -35.35
N LEU A 230 32.57 -42.24 -34.48
CA LEU A 230 31.76 -43.39 -34.91
C LEU A 230 30.47 -43.01 -35.65
N GLY A 231 30.08 -41.74 -35.68
CA GLY A 231 28.82 -41.26 -36.24
C GLY A 231 27.66 -41.30 -35.24
N ASP A 232 27.96 -41.46 -33.94
CA ASP A 232 27.01 -41.68 -32.86
C ASP A 232 26.98 -40.48 -31.89
N GLY A 233 26.86 -39.29 -32.49
CA GLY A 233 26.93 -38.02 -31.76
C GLY A 233 25.84 -37.88 -30.69
N ALA A 234 24.66 -38.49 -30.89
CA ALA A 234 23.58 -38.47 -29.89
C ALA A 234 24.00 -39.16 -28.59
N ARG A 235 24.51 -40.41 -28.63
CA ARG A 235 24.99 -41.08 -27.41
C ARG A 235 26.22 -40.40 -26.84
N ALA A 236 27.09 -39.84 -27.67
CA ALA A 236 28.23 -39.03 -27.23
C ALA A 236 27.81 -37.79 -26.42
N HIS A 237 26.80 -37.06 -26.91
CA HIS A 237 26.29 -35.83 -26.30
C HIS A 237 25.53 -36.14 -25.00
N THR A 238 24.61 -37.12 -25.00
CA THR A 238 23.94 -37.59 -23.78
C THR A 238 24.95 -38.06 -22.71
N LEU A 239 26.02 -38.77 -23.12
CA LEU A 239 27.08 -39.22 -22.21
C LEU A 239 27.79 -38.04 -21.53
N MET A 240 28.19 -37.03 -22.31
CA MET A 240 28.81 -35.81 -21.81
C MET A 240 27.91 -35.09 -20.79
N LEU A 241 26.63 -34.85 -21.12
CA LEU A 241 25.66 -34.23 -20.22
C LEU A 241 25.44 -35.04 -18.94
N SER A 242 25.39 -36.38 -19.05
CA SER A 242 25.26 -37.28 -17.88
C SER A 242 26.45 -37.19 -16.93
N SER A 243 27.66 -36.94 -17.45
CA SER A 243 28.85 -36.74 -16.64
C SER A 243 28.84 -35.40 -15.90
N HIS A 244 28.49 -34.31 -16.58
CA HIS A 244 28.30 -33.01 -15.91
C HIS A 244 27.24 -33.12 -14.80
N GLN A 245 26.16 -33.86 -15.02
CA GLN A 245 25.16 -34.16 -14.00
C GLN A 245 25.73 -34.98 -12.82
N LYS A 246 26.49 -36.06 -13.08
CA LYS A 246 27.16 -36.84 -12.02
C LYS A 246 28.11 -35.97 -11.18
N LYS A 247 28.94 -35.15 -11.85
CA LYS A 247 29.88 -34.21 -11.20
C LYS A 247 29.15 -33.17 -10.34
N LEU A 248 28.04 -32.62 -10.85
CA LEU A 248 27.18 -31.69 -10.11
C LEU A 248 26.63 -32.35 -8.84
N HIS A 249 26.06 -33.56 -8.95
CA HIS A 249 25.52 -34.30 -7.81
C HIS A 249 26.60 -34.65 -6.76
N GLY A 250 27.80 -35.03 -7.19
CA GLY A 250 28.93 -35.27 -6.28
C GLY A 250 29.34 -34.02 -5.51
N ASN A 251 29.49 -32.88 -6.21
CA ASN A 251 29.83 -31.61 -5.57
C ASN A 251 28.72 -31.09 -4.63
N MET A 252 27.45 -31.33 -4.97
CA MET A 252 26.31 -30.96 -4.12
C MET A 252 26.28 -31.71 -2.78
N GLN A 253 26.83 -32.93 -2.68
CA GLN A 253 26.91 -33.65 -1.41
C GLN A 253 27.82 -32.94 -0.37
N GLY A 254 28.79 -32.15 -0.84
CA GLY A 254 29.62 -31.29 0.01
C GLY A 254 28.91 -30.02 0.51
N LEU A 255 27.83 -29.59 -0.15
CA LEU A 255 27.05 -28.42 0.21
C LEU A 255 25.90 -28.81 1.16
N ARG A 256 26.15 -28.78 2.47
CA ARG A 256 25.11 -28.94 3.49
C ARG A 256 24.34 -27.62 3.72
N PRO A 257 23.00 -27.61 3.79
CA PRO A 257 22.23 -26.44 4.21
C PRO A 257 22.38 -26.22 5.73
N SER A 258 23.26 -25.30 6.11
CA SER A 258 23.67 -25.05 7.51
C SER A 258 22.72 -24.11 8.28
N GLY A 259 21.50 -24.57 8.55
CA GLY A 259 20.53 -23.86 9.40
C GLY A 259 19.94 -22.58 8.78
N THR A 260 19.04 -21.92 9.53
CA THR A 260 18.22 -20.81 9.04
C THR A 260 19.00 -19.52 8.76
N SER A 261 20.15 -19.31 9.40
CA SER A 261 20.97 -18.09 9.26
C SER A 261 21.92 -18.10 8.06
N HIS A 262 22.20 -19.25 7.44
CA HIS A 262 23.14 -19.36 6.31
C HIS A 262 22.45 -19.62 4.96
N GLY A 263 21.11 -19.48 4.89
CA GLY A 263 20.33 -19.78 3.69
C GLY A 263 20.80 -19.04 2.44
N VAL A 264 21.17 -17.76 2.56
CA VAL A 264 21.66 -16.93 1.44
C VAL A 264 23.05 -17.36 0.98
N ALA A 265 23.96 -17.69 1.90
CA ALA A 265 25.29 -18.23 1.56
C ALA A 265 25.20 -19.60 0.87
N TYR A 266 24.29 -20.46 1.34
CA TYR A 266 23.97 -21.73 0.67
C TYR A 266 23.37 -21.50 -0.73
N SER A 267 22.46 -20.52 -0.87
CA SER A 267 21.89 -20.14 -2.16
C SER A 267 22.96 -19.67 -3.13
N ALA A 268 23.87 -18.80 -2.71
CA ALA A 268 24.99 -18.33 -3.53
C ALA A 268 25.91 -19.47 -3.98
N ALA A 269 26.35 -20.32 -3.05
CA ALA A 269 27.25 -21.44 -3.35
C ALA A 269 26.61 -22.47 -4.29
N LEU A 270 25.34 -22.84 -4.06
CA LEU A 270 24.62 -23.78 -4.92
C LEU A 270 24.33 -23.18 -6.29
N SER A 271 23.93 -21.90 -6.34
CA SER A 271 23.66 -21.18 -7.60
C SER A 271 24.93 -21.08 -8.45
N GLN A 272 26.06 -20.69 -7.86
CA GLN A 272 27.35 -20.66 -8.54
C GLN A 272 27.74 -22.06 -9.06
N LEU A 273 27.58 -23.12 -8.25
CA LEU A 273 27.92 -24.49 -8.65
C LEU A 273 27.07 -24.98 -9.83
N VAL A 274 25.75 -24.78 -9.79
CA VAL A 274 24.83 -25.22 -10.85
C VAL A 274 25.10 -24.44 -12.14
N PHE A 275 25.08 -23.10 -12.10
CA PHE A 275 25.21 -22.30 -13.30
C PHE A 275 26.62 -22.32 -13.91
N SER A 276 27.68 -22.49 -13.11
CA SER A 276 29.03 -22.74 -13.67
C SER A 276 29.15 -24.13 -14.30
N THR A 277 28.46 -25.14 -13.78
CA THR A 277 28.42 -26.47 -14.42
C THR A 277 27.64 -26.44 -15.73
N ILE A 278 26.52 -25.71 -15.80
CA ILE A 278 25.78 -25.47 -17.04
C ILE A 278 26.64 -24.69 -18.05
N ALA A 279 27.33 -23.63 -17.61
CA ALA A 279 28.26 -22.88 -18.46
C ALA A 279 29.37 -23.77 -19.05
N GLN A 280 29.92 -24.68 -18.25
CA GLN A 280 30.94 -25.63 -18.72
C GLN A 280 30.36 -26.64 -19.70
N ALA A 281 29.20 -27.23 -19.42
CA ALA A 281 28.54 -28.17 -20.33
C ALA A 281 28.17 -27.51 -21.67
N THR A 282 27.78 -26.24 -21.67
CA THR A 282 27.52 -25.44 -22.88
C THR A 282 28.80 -25.22 -23.68
N ASN A 283 29.89 -24.82 -23.02
CA ASN A 283 31.19 -24.64 -23.66
C ASN A 283 31.74 -25.97 -24.23
N ASP A 284 31.65 -27.06 -23.48
CA ASP A 284 32.12 -28.38 -23.88
C ASP A 284 31.27 -28.95 -25.04
N SER A 285 29.95 -28.70 -25.04
CA SER A 285 29.05 -29.06 -26.14
C SER A 285 29.41 -28.31 -27.42
N LEU A 286 29.50 -26.98 -27.38
CA LEU A 286 29.89 -26.17 -28.55
C LEU A 286 31.27 -26.54 -29.09
N ALA A 287 32.24 -26.84 -28.22
CA ALA A 287 33.60 -27.23 -28.63
C ALA A 287 33.69 -28.65 -29.22
N LEU A 288 32.76 -29.54 -28.90
CA LEU A 288 32.78 -30.94 -29.36
C LEU A 288 31.77 -31.24 -30.45
N PHE A 289 30.64 -30.54 -30.52
CA PHE A 289 29.49 -30.85 -31.38
C PHE A 289 29.08 -29.73 -32.34
N ASP A 290 29.76 -28.57 -32.27
CA ASP A 290 29.42 -27.39 -33.06
C ASP A 290 27.97 -26.90 -32.77
N ASP A 291 27.40 -26.02 -33.57
CA ASP A 291 26.03 -25.51 -33.35
C ASP A 291 24.97 -26.34 -34.11
N GLU A 292 24.97 -27.66 -33.89
CA GLU A 292 23.98 -28.55 -34.51
C GLU A 292 22.65 -28.50 -33.73
N PRO A 293 21.49 -28.18 -34.37
CA PRO A 293 20.22 -27.94 -33.66
C PRO A 293 19.72 -29.11 -32.79
N SER A 294 20.09 -30.34 -33.18
CA SER A 294 19.80 -31.59 -32.48
C SER A 294 20.41 -31.59 -31.06
N TYR A 295 21.70 -31.33 -30.95
CA TYR A 295 22.45 -31.30 -29.69
C TYR A 295 22.14 -30.05 -28.88
N SER A 296 22.00 -28.89 -29.53
CA SER A 296 21.57 -27.65 -28.88
C SER A 296 20.21 -27.80 -28.17
N SER A 297 19.25 -28.51 -28.78
CA SER A 297 17.95 -28.79 -28.14
C SER A 297 18.06 -29.72 -26.92
N GLU A 298 18.90 -30.76 -26.98
CA GLU A 298 19.14 -31.67 -25.84
C GLU A 298 19.84 -30.93 -24.68
N LEU A 299 20.84 -30.11 -25.01
CA LEU A 299 21.57 -29.27 -24.05
C LEU A 299 20.64 -28.30 -23.32
N VAL A 300 19.76 -27.59 -24.05
CA VAL A 300 18.74 -26.71 -23.46
C VAL A 300 17.81 -27.48 -22.54
N THR A 301 17.32 -28.65 -22.99
CA THR A 301 16.43 -29.52 -22.18
C THR A 301 17.11 -29.96 -20.88
N TRP A 302 18.38 -30.35 -20.95
CA TRP A 302 19.18 -30.71 -19.78
C TRP A 302 19.42 -29.52 -18.85
N ALA A 303 19.75 -28.34 -19.39
CA ALA A 303 20.00 -27.12 -18.60
C ALA A 303 18.72 -26.63 -17.88
N VAL A 304 17.56 -26.72 -18.53
CA VAL A 304 16.25 -26.46 -17.90
C VAL A 304 16.02 -27.43 -16.75
N ASN A 305 16.23 -28.74 -16.94
CA ASN A 305 16.08 -29.74 -15.88
C ASN A 305 17.04 -29.49 -14.69
N GLN A 306 18.32 -29.16 -14.92
CA GLN A 306 19.23 -28.80 -13.82
C GLN A 306 18.76 -27.53 -13.09
N THR A 307 18.21 -26.55 -13.82
CA THR A 307 17.66 -25.31 -13.26
C THR A 307 16.39 -25.56 -12.44
N GLU A 308 15.45 -26.38 -12.92
CA GLU A 308 14.26 -26.76 -12.14
C GLU A 308 14.66 -27.48 -10.85
N ASN A 309 15.56 -28.48 -10.91
CA ASN A 309 16.07 -29.16 -9.71
C ASN A 309 16.73 -28.19 -8.70
N PHE A 310 17.54 -27.24 -9.19
CA PHE A 310 18.10 -26.16 -8.39
C PHE A 310 17.02 -25.32 -7.69
N THR A 311 16.01 -24.83 -8.42
CA THR A 311 14.94 -24.02 -7.83
C THR A 311 14.14 -24.77 -6.78
N HIS A 312 13.89 -26.07 -6.96
CA HIS A 312 13.20 -26.90 -5.99
C HIS A 312 13.98 -27.03 -4.68
N LEU A 313 15.32 -27.16 -4.75
CA LEU A 313 16.19 -27.18 -3.58
C LEU A 313 16.22 -25.83 -2.85
N ILE A 314 16.40 -24.72 -3.58
CA ILE A 314 16.36 -23.37 -3.00
C ILE A 314 14.98 -23.08 -2.38
N LYS A 315 13.89 -23.45 -3.06
CA LYS A 315 12.53 -23.32 -2.54
C LYS A 315 12.36 -24.07 -1.22
N ARG A 316 12.81 -25.33 -1.18
CA ARG A 316 12.67 -26.21 0.00
C ARG A 316 13.50 -25.77 1.19
N TYR A 317 14.77 -25.42 0.99
CA TYR A 317 15.74 -25.22 2.08
C TYR A 317 15.96 -23.75 2.46
N VAL A 318 15.65 -22.80 1.58
CA VAL A 318 15.96 -21.37 1.80
C VAL A 318 14.70 -20.51 1.79
N ILE A 319 13.79 -20.68 0.83
CA ILE A 319 12.69 -19.73 0.60
C ILE A 319 11.42 -20.05 1.40
N ALA A 320 10.98 -21.32 1.45
CA ALA A 320 9.62 -21.65 1.92
C ALA A 320 9.31 -21.20 3.36
N SER A 321 10.27 -21.30 4.28
CA SER A 321 10.08 -20.88 5.67
C SER A 321 10.10 -19.34 5.83
N PRO A 322 11.13 -18.61 5.35
CA PRO A 322 11.13 -17.14 5.36
C PRO A 322 9.94 -16.51 4.61
N ALA A 323 9.50 -17.08 3.51
CA ALA A 323 8.32 -16.59 2.77
C ALA A 323 7.03 -16.72 3.60
N ALA A 324 6.86 -17.84 4.34
CA ALA A 324 5.70 -18.03 5.21
C ALA A 324 5.72 -17.12 6.45
N SER A 325 6.89 -16.73 6.96
CA SER A 325 7.02 -15.85 8.13
C SER A 325 7.09 -14.35 7.81
N GLY A 326 7.05 -13.96 6.53
CA GLY A 326 7.19 -12.57 6.11
C GLY A 326 8.62 -12.02 6.23
N CYS A 327 9.63 -12.89 6.29
CA CYS A 327 11.05 -12.53 6.20
C CYS A 327 11.44 -12.40 4.72
N LEU A 328 11.27 -11.21 4.16
CA LEU A 328 11.43 -10.95 2.72
C LEU A 328 12.91 -10.96 2.27
N ARG A 329 13.81 -10.25 2.96
CA ARG A 329 15.24 -10.14 2.60
C ARG A 329 15.92 -11.46 2.18
N PRO A 330 15.87 -12.57 2.96
CA PRO A 330 16.55 -13.81 2.56
C PRO A 330 15.96 -14.46 1.30
N VAL A 331 14.65 -14.25 1.06
CA VAL A 331 13.98 -14.69 -0.18
C VAL A 331 14.46 -13.83 -1.34
N ALA A 332 14.45 -12.52 -1.18
CA ALA A 332 14.83 -11.57 -2.22
C ALA A 332 16.30 -11.72 -2.64
N GLU A 333 17.23 -11.79 -1.69
CA GLU A 333 18.65 -11.99 -1.94
C GLU A 333 18.90 -13.31 -2.69
N SER A 334 18.28 -14.41 -2.26
CA SER A 334 18.43 -15.73 -2.91
C SER A 334 17.92 -15.74 -4.36
N VAL A 335 16.81 -15.06 -4.63
CA VAL A 335 16.26 -14.92 -5.99
C VAL A 335 17.12 -14.00 -6.84
N HIS A 336 17.58 -12.86 -6.30
CA HIS A 336 18.44 -11.91 -6.99
C HIS A 336 19.79 -12.54 -7.38
N ILE A 337 20.44 -13.27 -6.48
CA ILE A 337 21.69 -14.00 -6.77
C ILE A 337 21.48 -15.05 -7.87
N SER A 338 20.35 -15.76 -7.83
CA SER A 338 20.00 -16.76 -8.85
C SER A 338 19.79 -16.12 -10.23
N LEU A 339 19.07 -15.00 -10.30
CA LEU A 339 18.87 -14.23 -11.54
C LEU A 339 20.18 -13.64 -12.05
N GLY A 340 21.05 -13.16 -11.15
CA GLY A 340 22.39 -12.68 -11.49
C GLY A 340 23.21 -13.73 -12.25
N HIS A 341 23.26 -14.96 -11.74
CA HIS A 341 23.95 -16.06 -12.44
C HIS A 341 23.26 -16.47 -13.76
N CYS A 342 21.92 -16.44 -13.85
CA CYS A 342 21.21 -16.65 -15.12
C CYS A 342 21.57 -15.58 -16.17
N SER A 343 21.68 -14.31 -15.79
CA SER A 343 22.04 -13.22 -16.73
C SER A 343 23.41 -13.42 -17.38
N LEU A 344 24.35 -14.07 -16.69
CA LEU A 344 25.67 -14.43 -17.21
C LEU A 344 25.62 -15.56 -18.25
N LEU A 345 24.59 -16.41 -18.22
CA LEU A 345 24.32 -17.44 -19.22
C LEU A 345 23.51 -16.90 -20.39
N GLU A 346 22.60 -15.96 -20.15
CA GLU A 346 21.87 -15.22 -21.19
C GLU A 346 22.82 -14.46 -22.12
N ALA A 347 23.87 -13.85 -21.57
CA ALA A 347 24.96 -13.24 -22.35
C ALA A 347 25.75 -14.24 -23.24
N ARG A 348 25.52 -15.56 -23.08
CA ARG A 348 26.08 -16.65 -23.90
C ARG A 348 25.02 -17.38 -24.73
N GLY A 349 23.80 -16.82 -24.85
CA GLY A 349 22.71 -17.38 -25.63
C GLY A 349 21.79 -18.37 -24.90
N LEU A 350 22.00 -18.64 -23.61
CA LEU A 350 21.21 -19.63 -22.86
C LEU A 350 20.27 -18.95 -21.83
N ALA A 351 19.03 -18.70 -22.23
CA ALA A 351 18.04 -18.00 -21.40
C ALA A 351 17.30 -18.92 -20.41
N LEU A 352 17.67 -18.83 -19.13
CA LEU A 352 17.12 -19.68 -18.05
C LEU A 352 16.28 -18.91 -17.03
N SER A 353 16.27 -17.56 -17.05
CA SER A 353 15.45 -16.76 -16.12
C SER A 353 13.96 -17.14 -16.12
N PRO A 354 13.28 -17.45 -17.25
CA PRO A 354 11.87 -17.86 -17.22
C PRO A 354 11.59 -19.08 -16.33
N VAL A 355 12.53 -20.03 -16.25
CA VAL A 355 12.44 -21.22 -15.40
C VAL A 355 12.50 -20.84 -13.91
N LEU A 356 13.42 -19.93 -13.55
CA LEU A 356 13.51 -19.39 -12.19
C LEU A 356 12.22 -18.66 -11.79
N LEU A 357 11.74 -17.76 -12.64
CA LEU A 357 10.60 -16.89 -12.36
C LEU A 357 9.31 -17.71 -12.16
N LYS A 358 9.09 -18.77 -12.95
CA LYS A 358 7.95 -19.72 -12.82
C LYS A 358 7.82 -20.29 -11.41
N ILE A 359 8.93 -20.54 -10.71
CA ILE A 359 8.94 -21.20 -9.39
C ILE A 359 9.13 -20.19 -8.25
N PHE A 360 9.92 -19.15 -8.45
CA PHE A 360 10.22 -18.15 -7.43
C PHE A 360 9.20 -17.01 -7.33
N LYS A 361 8.58 -16.56 -8.44
CA LYS A 361 7.62 -15.43 -8.40
C LYS A 361 6.50 -15.62 -7.35
N PRO A 362 5.79 -16.77 -7.29
CA PRO A 362 4.74 -16.98 -6.28
C PRO A 362 5.28 -16.99 -4.84
N CYS A 363 6.56 -17.37 -4.66
CA CYS A 363 7.18 -17.40 -3.34
C CYS A 363 7.59 -15.99 -2.86
N VAL A 364 8.03 -15.12 -3.78
CA VAL A 364 8.30 -13.71 -3.48
C VAL A 364 6.99 -12.96 -3.21
N GLU A 365 5.94 -13.21 -4.00
CA GLU A 365 4.60 -12.66 -3.75
C GLU A 365 4.06 -13.09 -2.37
N GLN A 366 4.16 -14.37 -2.02
CA GLN A 366 3.81 -14.86 -0.69
C GLN A 366 4.61 -14.14 0.42
N ALA A 367 5.93 -14.00 0.24
CA ALA A 367 6.80 -13.31 1.19
C ALA A 367 6.44 -11.82 1.34
N LEU A 368 6.07 -11.16 0.25
CA LEU A 368 5.62 -9.77 0.21
C LEU A 368 4.33 -9.58 1.02
N TYR A 369 3.28 -10.35 0.74
CA TYR A 369 2.01 -10.27 1.48
C TYR A 369 2.17 -10.62 2.97
N ALA A 370 2.99 -11.63 3.29
CA ALA A 370 3.30 -11.97 4.68
C ALA A 370 4.10 -10.86 5.38
N ASN A 371 5.02 -10.19 4.70
CA ASN A 371 5.78 -9.06 5.24
C ASN A 371 4.88 -7.85 5.49
N ILE A 372 4.00 -7.49 4.55
CA ILE A 372 2.99 -6.42 4.69
C ILE A 372 2.15 -6.66 5.97
N LYS A 373 1.60 -7.86 6.14
CA LYS A 373 0.84 -8.23 7.34
C LYS A 373 1.68 -8.19 8.63
N ARG A 374 2.96 -8.58 8.55
CA ARG A 374 3.90 -8.49 9.68
C ARG A 374 4.19 -7.03 10.05
N ILE A 375 4.30 -6.11 9.07
CA ILE A 375 4.49 -4.68 9.32
C ILE A 375 3.28 -4.11 10.08
N GLU A 376 2.06 -4.43 9.62
CA GLU A 376 0.81 -4.03 10.29
C GLU A 376 0.79 -4.50 11.76
N GLN A 377 1.03 -5.78 12.01
CA GLN A 377 1.05 -6.38 13.35
C GLN A 377 2.15 -5.83 14.25
N CYS A 378 3.38 -5.69 13.74
CA CYS A 378 4.49 -5.10 14.49
C CYS A 378 4.20 -3.64 14.84
N THR A 379 3.62 -2.87 13.93
CA THR A 379 3.32 -1.45 14.15
C THR A 379 2.21 -1.27 15.18
N ALA A 380 1.17 -2.12 15.15
CA ALA A 380 0.14 -2.18 16.17
C ALA A 380 0.72 -2.47 17.58
N ALA A 381 1.58 -3.48 17.69
CA ALA A 381 2.22 -3.84 18.96
C ALA A 381 3.18 -2.75 19.49
N LEU A 382 3.81 -1.97 18.59
CA LEU A 382 4.67 -0.85 18.96
C LEU A 382 3.85 0.38 19.40
N ALA A 383 2.74 0.67 18.73
CA ALA A 383 1.79 1.71 19.14
C ALA A 383 1.12 1.43 20.50
N ALA A 384 1.01 0.16 20.90
CA ALA A 384 0.57 -0.25 22.24
C ALA A 384 1.52 0.23 23.35
N ALA A 385 2.82 0.30 23.06
CA ALA A 385 3.90 0.58 24.00
C ALA A 385 4.58 1.95 23.78
N ASP A 386 4.13 2.72 22.78
CA ASP A 386 4.70 4.03 22.46
C ASP A 386 4.34 5.05 23.53
N ASP A 387 5.22 6.03 23.76
CA ASP A 387 4.98 7.15 24.67
C ASP A 387 4.61 8.44 23.95
N TRP A 388 4.46 8.35 22.62
CA TRP A 388 4.19 9.46 21.71
C TRP A 388 5.23 10.60 21.77
N SER A 389 6.39 10.38 22.40
CA SER A 389 7.44 11.40 22.51
C SER A 389 8.21 11.55 21.20
N LEU A 390 8.29 12.78 20.68
CA LEU A 390 9.00 13.06 19.44
C LEU A 390 10.52 13.10 19.67
N THR A 391 11.17 11.97 19.39
CA THR A 391 12.61 11.76 19.57
C THR A 391 13.34 11.73 18.21
N TYR A 392 14.64 12.04 18.23
CA TYR A 392 15.50 11.74 17.08
C TYR A 392 15.66 10.22 16.93
N PRO A 393 15.87 9.71 15.70
CA PRO A 393 16.13 8.28 15.53
C PRO A 393 17.35 7.89 16.38
N PRO A 394 17.30 6.77 17.13
CA PRO A 394 18.46 6.31 17.88
C PRO A 394 19.64 6.13 16.90
N ILE A 395 20.83 6.60 17.31
CA ILE A 395 22.06 6.51 16.50
C ILE A 395 22.49 5.04 16.42
N SER A 396 21.79 4.28 15.57
CA SER A 396 22.03 2.86 15.39
C SER A 396 23.27 2.68 14.53
N SER A 397 24.34 2.22 15.16
CA SER A 397 25.53 1.75 14.46
C SER A 397 25.17 0.61 13.51
N ARG A 398 25.72 0.65 12.29
CA ARG A 398 25.65 -0.40 11.24
C ARG A 398 24.32 -0.47 10.46
N SER A 399 24.16 0.45 9.51
CA SER A 399 23.78 -0.01 8.17
C SER A 399 25.06 -0.48 7.46
N LEU A 400 25.18 -1.80 7.22
CA LEU A 400 26.29 -2.38 6.47
C LEU A 400 25.98 -2.30 4.97
N GLY A 401 26.03 -1.09 4.42
CA GLY A 401 25.80 -0.80 3.01
C GLY A 401 26.73 0.33 2.55
N THR A 402 27.72 0.02 1.73
CA THR A 402 28.78 0.96 1.33
C THR A 402 28.30 1.98 0.31
N ALA A 403 27.79 3.14 0.75
CA ALA A 403 27.79 4.39 -0.02
C ALA A 403 27.58 5.65 0.83
N SER A 404 28.59 6.53 0.87
CA SER A 404 28.50 7.97 1.15
C SER A 404 27.70 8.47 2.39
N LEU A 405 28.26 8.30 3.59
CA LEU A 405 27.75 8.93 4.83
C LEU A 405 28.20 10.39 5.06
N ALA A 406 28.88 11.03 4.10
CA ALA A 406 29.55 12.32 4.33
C ALA A 406 28.78 13.59 3.89
N GLY A 407 27.61 13.46 3.24
CA GLY A 407 26.90 14.60 2.62
C GLY A 407 25.44 14.79 3.04
N GLY A 408 24.95 14.04 4.05
CA GLY A 408 23.53 13.82 4.28
C GLY A 408 22.99 14.14 5.68
N ILE A 409 23.72 14.93 6.50
CA ILE A 409 23.23 15.39 7.82
C ILE A 409 22.25 16.56 7.64
N ALA A 410 21.26 16.39 6.76
CA ALA A 410 20.03 17.16 6.84
C ALA A 410 19.27 16.71 8.09
N SER A 411 18.67 17.64 8.82
CA SER A 411 18.00 17.40 10.11
C SER A 411 17.00 16.25 10.02
N GLN A 412 17.35 15.09 10.59
CA GLN A 412 16.43 13.95 10.66
C GLN A 412 15.19 14.38 11.45
N PRO A 413 13.98 14.14 10.94
CA PRO A 413 12.75 14.52 11.64
C PRO A 413 12.63 13.80 12.97
N LYS A 414 12.11 14.51 13.98
CA LYS A 414 11.69 13.89 15.24
C LYS A 414 10.38 13.14 15.03
N LEU A 415 10.31 11.90 15.47
CA LEU A 415 9.14 11.03 15.39
C LEU A 415 9.02 10.24 16.70
N SER A 416 7.86 9.63 16.97
CA SER A 416 7.73 8.67 18.06
C SER A 416 8.38 7.32 17.75
N SER A 417 8.48 6.44 18.76
CA SER A 417 9.19 5.17 18.63
C SER A 417 8.52 4.23 17.61
N SER A 418 7.19 4.19 17.58
CA SER A 418 6.43 3.40 16.59
C SER A 418 6.61 3.96 15.17
N ALA A 419 6.60 5.28 15.00
CA ALA A 419 6.76 5.94 13.70
C ALA A 419 8.16 5.71 13.09
N HIS A 420 9.23 5.82 13.90
CA HIS A 420 10.59 5.46 13.45
C HIS A 420 10.68 4.01 12.99
N ARG A 421 10.09 3.09 13.75
CA ARG A 421 10.17 1.65 13.43
C ARG A 421 9.28 1.27 12.24
N PHE A 422 8.10 1.88 12.10
CA PHE A 422 7.25 1.78 10.91
C PHE A 422 8.00 2.25 9.66
N ASN A 423 8.58 3.46 9.69
CA ASN A 423 9.39 4.00 8.60
C ASN A 423 10.54 3.07 8.22
N THR A 424 11.26 2.54 9.23
CA THR A 424 12.34 1.57 9.00
C THR A 424 11.83 0.33 8.26
N MET A 425 10.73 -0.27 8.70
CA MET A 425 10.18 -1.47 8.06
C MET A 425 9.68 -1.21 6.63
N VAL A 426 9.10 -0.03 6.35
CA VAL A 426 8.69 0.38 4.99
C VAL A 426 9.91 0.63 4.09
N GLN A 427 10.99 1.19 4.62
CA GLN A 427 12.27 1.34 3.90
C GLN A 427 12.87 -0.03 3.57
N GLU A 428 12.95 -0.93 4.55
CA GLU A 428 13.43 -2.31 4.35
C GLU A 428 12.61 -3.05 3.29
N LEU A 429 11.27 -2.93 3.31
CA LEU A 429 10.38 -3.50 2.30
C LEU A 429 10.68 -2.99 0.88
N CYS A 430 10.85 -1.67 0.71
CA CYS A 430 11.17 -1.09 -0.59
C CYS A 430 12.59 -1.46 -1.07
N GLU A 431 13.54 -1.58 -0.15
CA GLU A 431 14.92 -1.98 -0.44
C GLU A 431 15.04 -3.46 -0.82
N ASP A 432 14.33 -4.36 -0.12
CA ASP A 432 14.35 -5.80 -0.41
C ASP A 432 13.71 -6.11 -1.78
N ILE A 433 12.70 -5.35 -2.24
CA ILE A 433 12.05 -5.54 -3.56
C ILE A 433 12.84 -4.91 -4.71
N SER A 434 13.58 -3.81 -4.48
CA SER A 434 14.23 -3.05 -5.56
C SER A 434 15.16 -3.87 -6.49
N PRO A 435 15.88 -4.91 -6.05
CA PRO A 435 16.73 -5.74 -6.92
C PRO A 435 15.96 -6.76 -7.79
N LEU A 436 14.63 -6.84 -7.66
CA LEU A 436 13.78 -7.88 -8.28
C LEU A 436 12.86 -7.34 -9.39
N GLU A 437 13.31 -6.32 -10.13
CA GLU A 437 12.49 -5.59 -11.11
C GLU A 437 11.83 -6.49 -12.17
N ILE A 438 12.50 -7.58 -12.54
CA ILE A 438 12.04 -8.59 -13.50
C ILE A 438 10.69 -9.21 -13.07
N LEU A 439 10.38 -9.23 -11.76
CA LEU A 439 9.09 -9.74 -11.25
C LEU A 439 7.92 -8.76 -11.40
N GLN A 440 8.19 -7.47 -11.65
CA GLN A 440 7.21 -6.39 -11.76
C GLN A 440 6.33 -6.22 -10.50
N LEU A 441 6.92 -6.32 -9.31
CA LEU A 441 6.22 -6.26 -8.01
C LEU A 441 6.06 -4.84 -7.42
N SER A 442 6.43 -3.80 -8.16
CA SER A 442 6.46 -2.42 -7.66
C SER A 442 5.06 -1.89 -7.30
N GLU A 443 4.04 -2.19 -8.11
CA GLU A 443 2.67 -1.71 -7.89
C GLU A 443 2.04 -2.37 -6.65
N GLN A 444 2.18 -3.69 -6.53
CA GLN A 444 1.72 -4.48 -5.37
C GLN A 444 2.43 -4.05 -4.09
N THR A 445 3.72 -3.70 -4.17
CA THR A 445 4.48 -3.17 -3.03
C THR A 445 3.96 -1.79 -2.62
N LEU A 446 3.68 -0.89 -3.57
CA LEU A 446 3.12 0.44 -3.28
C LEU A 446 1.71 0.37 -2.68
N GLU A 447 0.84 -0.52 -3.17
CA GLU A 447 -0.49 -0.73 -2.59
C GLU A 447 -0.40 -1.37 -1.19
N GLY A 448 0.55 -2.29 -0.98
CA GLY A 448 0.87 -2.82 0.35
C GLY A 448 1.34 -1.75 1.34
N VAL A 449 2.17 -0.80 0.88
CA VAL A 449 2.61 0.36 1.68
C VAL A 449 1.42 1.30 1.99
N MET A 450 0.53 1.54 1.03
CA MET A 450 -0.73 2.27 1.26
C MET A 450 -1.61 1.57 2.32
N GLN A 451 -1.73 0.24 2.27
CA GLN A 451 -2.51 -0.54 3.23
C GLN A 451 -1.96 -0.42 4.66
N VAL A 452 -0.65 -0.64 4.87
CA VAL A 452 -0.06 -0.55 6.23
C VAL A 452 -0.05 0.87 6.76
N PHE A 453 0.07 1.89 5.90
CA PHE A 453 -0.08 3.28 6.33
C PHE A 453 -1.53 3.60 6.72
N ASN A 454 -2.53 3.11 5.99
CA ASN A 454 -3.94 3.26 6.38
C ASN A 454 -4.24 2.58 7.73
N ALA A 455 -3.71 1.38 7.95
CA ALA A 455 -3.79 0.72 9.26
C ALA A 455 -3.11 1.54 10.36
N TYR A 456 -1.92 2.11 10.09
CA TYR A 456 -1.23 2.99 11.04
C TYR A 456 -2.04 4.25 11.38
N ILE A 457 -2.57 4.96 10.37
CA ILE A 457 -3.46 6.11 10.56
C ILE A 457 -4.70 5.73 11.37
N SER A 458 -5.31 4.58 11.10
CA SER A 458 -6.47 4.09 11.84
C SER A 458 -6.14 3.84 13.32
N MET A 459 -4.92 3.37 13.61
CA MET A 459 -4.42 3.21 14.98
C MET A 459 -4.11 4.54 15.67
N LEU A 460 -3.59 5.53 14.94
CA LEU A 460 -3.42 6.90 15.47
C LEU A 460 -4.77 7.57 15.77
N ILE A 461 -5.82 7.34 14.97
CA ILE A 461 -7.17 7.82 15.29
C ILE A 461 -7.67 7.17 16.59
N LYS A 462 -7.47 5.87 16.77
CA LYS A 462 -7.84 5.14 18.01
C LYS A 462 -7.01 5.54 19.25
N ALA A 463 -5.90 6.27 19.08
CA ALA A 463 -5.11 6.83 20.17
C ALA A 463 -5.63 8.19 20.69
N LEU A 464 -6.50 8.88 19.93
CA LEU A 464 -7.08 10.16 20.33
C LEU A 464 -8.14 9.97 21.43
N PRO A 465 -8.16 10.81 22.48
CA PRO A 465 -9.19 10.76 23.52
C PRO A 465 -10.61 10.84 22.94
N GLY A 466 -11.58 10.21 23.62
CA GLY A 466 -12.97 10.15 23.14
C GLY A 466 -13.24 9.24 21.94
N SER A 467 -12.22 8.67 21.27
CA SER A 467 -12.41 7.73 20.14
C SER A 467 -13.04 6.37 20.51
N VAL A 468 -13.30 6.10 21.79
CA VAL A 468 -13.48 4.74 22.33
C VAL A 468 -14.92 4.22 22.25
N ASP A 469 -15.92 5.10 22.23
CA ASP A 469 -17.34 4.73 22.46
C ASP A 469 -18.12 4.28 21.20
N ASN A 470 -17.50 4.28 20.02
CA ASN A 470 -18.20 4.01 18.75
C ASN A 470 -18.20 2.52 18.32
N GLU A 471 -17.57 1.63 19.07
CA GLU A 471 -17.53 0.17 18.83
C GLU A 471 -18.22 -0.60 19.98
N ASN A 472 -19.48 -0.25 20.30
CA ASN A 472 -20.40 -1.13 21.04
C ASN A 472 -20.84 -2.31 20.15
N LEU A 473 -19.89 -3.19 19.83
CA LEU A 473 -20.15 -4.52 19.30
C LEU A 473 -19.39 -5.55 20.14
N GLU A 474 -20.11 -6.51 20.69
CA GLU A 474 -19.60 -7.45 21.68
C GLU A 474 -18.37 -8.24 21.16
N GLY A 475 -17.26 -8.17 21.89
CA GLY A 475 -16.14 -9.10 21.77
C GLY A 475 -14.94 -8.65 20.93
N SER A 476 -14.11 -7.74 21.45
CA SER A 476 -12.70 -7.69 21.04
C SER A 476 -11.75 -7.19 22.14
N VAL A 477 -10.50 -7.62 22.07
CA VAL A 477 -9.45 -7.52 23.12
C VAL A 477 -8.75 -6.14 23.10
N ASN A 478 -9.46 -5.09 22.69
CA ASN A 478 -8.86 -3.92 22.04
C ASN A 478 -8.60 -2.69 22.94
N ARG A 479 -7.75 -2.84 23.97
CA ARG A 479 -6.81 -1.76 24.35
C ARG A 479 -5.42 -2.09 23.82
N ILE A 480 -5.28 -2.06 22.48
CA ILE A 480 -4.02 -2.33 21.76
C ILE A 480 -3.22 -1.03 21.52
N VAL A 481 -3.70 0.13 21.97
CA VAL A 481 -3.04 1.44 21.75
C VAL A 481 -3.02 2.23 23.05
N ARG A 482 -1.90 2.89 23.36
CA ARG A 482 -1.84 3.87 24.45
C ARG A 482 -2.53 5.16 24.00
N MET A 483 -3.41 5.69 24.84
CA MET A 483 -4.05 6.98 24.60
C MET A 483 -3.01 8.11 24.62
N ALA A 484 -3.18 9.09 23.75
CA ALA A 484 -2.49 10.38 23.81
C ALA A 484 -3.31 11.32 24.69
N GLU A 485 -3.09 11.25 26.01
CA GLU A 485 -3.91 11.97 27.00
C GLU A 485 -3.63 13.48 26.97
N THR A 486 -2.40 13.88 26.63
CA THR A 486 -1.97 15.29 26.62
C THR A 486 -1.94 15.87 25.20
N GLU A 487 -2.26 17.17 25.06
CA GLU A 487 -2.13 17.90 23.79
C GLU A 487 -0.79 17.67 23.03
N PRO A 488 0.40 17.72 23.67
CA PRO A 488 1.66 17.44 22.97
C PRO A 488 1.77 16.02 22.43
N GLU A 489 1.20 15.01 23.09
CA GLU A 489 1.12 13.63 22.57
C GLU A 489 0.16 13.58 21.36
N GLN A 490 -1.01 14.23 21.43
CA GLN A 490 -1.98 14.26 20.33
C GLN A 490 -1.41 14.97 19.09
N ILE A 491 -0.70 16.09 19.29
CA ILE A 491 0.05 16.79 18.24
C ILE A 491 1.19 15.92 17.68
N ALA A 492 1.80 15.05 18.49
CA ALA A 492 2.82 14.11 18.03
C ALA A 492 2.25 13.05 17.07
N LEU A 493 1.02 12.55 17.30
CA LEU A 493 0.34 11.64 16.37
C LEU A 493 0.20 12.26 14.97
N LEU A 494 -0.28 13.50 14.91
CA LEU A 494 -0.40 14.26 13.66
C LEU A 494 0.95 14.55 13.00
N THR A 495 1.97 14.85 13.82
CA THR A 495 3.34 15.11 13.36
C THR A 495 3.95 13.86 12.71
N ASN A 496 3.78 12.68 13.34
CA ASN A 496 4.19 11.39 12.79
C ASN A 496 3.52 11.13 11.43
N ALA A 497 2.19 11.21 11.39
CA ALA A 497 1.40 10.96 10.19
C ALA A 497 1.82 11.85 9.01
N LEU A 498 2.02 13.15 9.29
CA LEU A 498 2.41 14.14 8.28
C LEU A 498 3.80 13.86 7.71
N LEU A 499 4.82 13.72 8.56
CA LEU A 499 6.22 13.52 8.14
C LEU A 499 6.43 12.21 7.36
N LEU A 500 5.71 11.16 7.75
CA LEU A 500 5.68 9.89 7.03
C LEU A 500 5.09 10.05 5.62
N ALA A 501 3.94 10.73 5.50
CA ALA A 501 3.24 10.95 4.23
C ALA A 501 3.94 11.94 3.29
N ASP A 502 4.52 13.02 3.83
CA ASP A 502 5.07 14.12 3.03
C ASP A 502 6.47 13.83 2.48
N GLU A 503 7.33 13.19 3.28
CA GLU A 503 8.76 13.02 2.98
C GLU A 503 9.21 11.56 2.99
N LEU A 504 9.00 10.84 4.09
CA LEU A 504 9.74 9.60 4.37
C LEU A 504 9.28 8.41 3.51
N ILE A 505 7.97 8.13 3.47
CA ILE A 505 7.44 7.05 2.63
C ILE A 505 7.62 7.37 1.13
N PRO A 506 7.33 8.58 0.61
CA PRO A 506 7.61 8.92 -0.78
C PRO A 506 9.09 8.78 -1.17
N ARG A 507 10.03 9.03 -0.25
CA ARG A 507 11.47 8.84 -0.45
C ARG A 507 11.87 7.35 -0.51
N ALA A 508 11.25 6.50 0.30
CA ALA A 508 11.43 5.05 0.21
C ALA A 508 10.87 4.50 -1.11
N ALA A 509 9.62 4.85 -1.43
CA ALA A 509 8.91 4.47 -2.66
C ALA A 509 9.65 4.88 -3.94
N ALA A 510 10.33 6.03 -3.94
CA ALA A 510 11.10 6.51 -5.08
C ALA A 510 12.20 5.52 -5.53
N LYS A 511 12.76 4.70 -4.61
CA LYS A 511 13.79 3.69 -4.95
C LYS A 511 13.27 2.67 -5.97
N LEU A 512 12.05 2.16 -5.76
CA LEU A 512 11.36 1.21 -6.64
C LEU A 512 11.20 1.74 -8.08
N SER A 513 11.05 3.05 -8.26
CA SER A 513 10.93 3.69 -9.58
C SER A 513 12.27 3.99 -10.27
N SER A 514 13.37 3.91 -9.52
CA SER A 514 14.68 4.44 -9.93
C SER A 514 15.58 3.40 -10.59
N SER A 515 15.53 2.16 -10.12
CA SER A 515 16.34 1.04 -10.63
C SER A 515 15.98 0.69 -12.08
N GLN A 516 14.70 0.83 -12.45
CA GLN A 516 14.09 0.59 -13.76
C GLN A 516 14.74 1.34 -14.96
N LYS A 517 15.72 2.21 -14.68
CA LYS A 517 16.52 2.96 -15.65
C LYS A 517 17.86 2.30 -15.99
N SER A 518 18.31 1.26 -15.28
CA SER A 518 19.64 0.66 -15.48
C SER A 518 19.72 -0.19 -16.75
N ASN A 519 18.70 -1.00 -17.04
CA ASN A 519 18.71 -1.95 -18.16
C ASN A 519 18.42 -1.32 -19.53
N ASN A 520 17.71 -0.18 -19.60
CA ASN A 520 17.35 0.46 -20.88
C ASN A 520 18.43 1.44 -21.38
N LYS A 521 19.69 0.99 -21.43
CA LYS A 521 20.84 1.78 -21.94
C LYS A 521 21.38 1.35 -23.30
N THR A 522 20.86 0.27 -23.87
CA THR A 522 21.12 -0.18 -25.25
C THR A 522 19.82 -0.07 -26.06
N ASP A 523 19.89 0.70 -27.15
CA ASP A 523 18.83 0.97 -28.15
C ASP A 523 17.44 1.42 -27.66
N ASP A 524 17.20 2.74 -27.72
CA ASP A 524 16.33 3.37 -28.73
C ASP A 524 16.00 4.80 -28.29
N THR A 525 16.40 5.79 -29.08
CA THR A 525 16.30 7.22 -28.74
C THR A 525 14.89 7.82 -28.85
N SER A 526 13.89 7.07 -29.33
CA SER A 526 12.55 7.61 -29.64
C SER A 526 11.58 7.76 -28.45
N LYS A 527 11.64 6.89 -27.43
CA LYS A 527 10.62 6.82 -26.33
C LYS A 527 10.89 7.70 -25.10
N ARG A 528 11.99 8.46 -25.08
CA ARG A 528 12.53 9.11 -23.85
C ARG A 528 11.75 10.32 -23.33
N SER A 529 10.79 10.85 -24.10
CA SER A 529 10.06 12.09 -23.81
C SER A 529 8.81 11.88 -22.96
N THR A 530 8.00 10.85 -23.24
CA THR A 530 6.72 10.57 -22.57
C THR A 530 6.90 9.98 -21.18
N GLU A 531 7.80 9.00 -21.00
CA GLU A 531 8.08 8.38 -19.68
C GLU A 531 8.66 9.36 -18.63
N ARG A 532 9.28 10.45 -19.06
CA ARG A 532 9.76 11.50 -18.14
C ARG A 532 8.62 12.36 -17.58
N GLN A 533 7.45 12.37 -18.23
CA GLN A 533 6.29 13.16 -17.82
C GLN A 533 5.32 12.38 -16.91
N SER A 534 5.22 11.05 -17.04
CA SER A 534 4.31 10.22 -16.21
C SER A 534 4.80 10.02 -14.76
N ARG A 535 6.08 9.71 -14.57
CA ARG A 535 6.67 9.43 -13.24
C ARG A 535 6.41 10.51 -12.15
N PRO A 536 6.54 11.83 -12.41
CA PRO A 536 6.18 12.83 -11.42
C PRO A 536 4.66 12.91 -11.16
N VAL A 537 3.80 12.40 -12.04
CA VAL A 537 2.35 12.34 -11.83
C VAL A 537 1.99 11.18 -10.90
N GLU A 538 2.59 10.00 -11.09
CA GLU A 538 2.41 8.83 -10.20
C GLU A 538 2.85 9.13 -8.77
N GLN A 539 4.05 9.72 -8.59
CA GLN A 539 4.54 10.11 -7.26
C GLN A 539 3.65 11.19 -6.60
N ARG A 540 3.08 12.11 -7.39
CA ARG A 540 2.11 13.10 -6.91
C ARG A 540 0.79 12.45 -6.51
N GLU A 541 0.25 11.49 -7.27
CA GLU A 541 -0.99 10.81 -6.90
C GLU A 541 -0.80 9.92 -5.67
N LEU A 542 0.32 9.20 -5.55
CA LEU A 542 0.66 8.45 -4.34
C LEU A 542 0.71 9.38 -3.11
N LYS A 543 1.37 10.54 -3.24
CA LYS A 543 1.41 11.55 -2.17
C LYS A 543 0.01 12.10 -1.84
N ARG A 544 -0.87 12.34 -2.83
CA ARG A 544 -2.28 12.70 -2.58
C ARG A 544 -3.03 11.59 -1.85
N ARG A 545 -2.82 10.31 -2.20
CA ARG A 545 -3.43 9.16 -1.51
C ARG A 545 -3.02 9.10 -0.04
N PHE A 546 -1.73 9.28 0.28
CA PHE A 546 -1.29 9.39 1.67
C PHE A 546 -1.91 10.60 2.38
N GLN A 547 -1.95 11.76 1.72
CA GLN A 547 -2.51 12.98 2.32
C GLN A 547 -4.00 12.81 2.68
N ARG A 548 -4.81 12.18 1.83
CA ARG A 548 -6.22 11.86 2.11
C ARG A 548 -6.42 11.01 3.38
N LEU A 549 -5.41 10.23 3.79
CA LEU A 549 -5.43 9.45 5.03
C LEU A 549 -5.02 10.32 6.23
N VAL A 550 -3.97 11.13 6.09
CA VAL A 550 -3.58 12.14 7.10
C VAL A 550 -4.74 13.10 7.40
N ASP A 551 -5.53 13.48 6.39
CA ASP A 551 -6.69 14.35 6.55
C ASP A 551 -7.82 13.68 7.37
N GLN A 552 -7.96 12.36 7.37
CA GLN A 552 -8.91 11.65 8.25
C GLN A 552 -8.50 11.78 9.73
N LEU A 553 -7.21 11.68 10.04
CA LEU A 553 -6.68 11.89 11.38
C LEU A 553 -6.87 13.35 11.84
N ARG A 554 -6.60 14.32 10.95
CA ARG A 554 -6.87 15.75 11.20
C ARG A 554 -8.34 16.01 11.48
N ASP A 555 -9.23 15.50 10.63
CA ASP A 555 -10.68 15.67 10.79
C ASP A 555 -11.16 15.06 12.12
N SER A 556 -10.59 13.92 12.58
CA SER A 556 -10.91 13.35 13.91
C SER A 556 -10.38 14.18 15.07
N PHE A 557 -9.13 14.64 15.00
CA PHE A 557 -8.53 15.54 16.00
C PHE A 557 -9.34 16.85 16.13
N CYS A 558 -9.66 17.49 15.01
CA CYS A 558 -10.41 18.75 15.02
C CYS A 558 -11.84 18.58 15.51
N ARG A 559 -12.51 17.45 15.20
CA ARG A 559 -13.80 17.12 15.81
C ARG A 559 -13.71 17.02 17.33
N GLN A 560 -12.70 16.32 17.87
CA GLN A 560 -12.53 16.16 19.32
C GLN A 560 -12.39 17.53 20.01
N HIS A 561 -11.46 18.36 19.56
CA HIS A 561 -11.19 19.67 20.16
C HIS A 561 -12.35 20.66 19.95
N ALA A 562 -13.09 20.57 18.84
CA ALA A 562 -14.30 21.37 18.66
C ALA A 562 -15.35 21.07 19.74
N LEU A 563 -15.48 19.82 20.18
CA LEU A 563 -16.43 19.42 21.22
C LEU A 563 -16.00 19.91 22.60
N GLU A 564 -14.70 19.87 22.89
CA GLU A 564 -14.12 20.43 24.14
C GLU A 564 -14.27 21.96 24.20
N LEU A 565 -14.38 22.63 23.04
CA LEU A 565 -14.68 24.07 22.94
C LEU A 565 -16.19 24.39 22.95
N ILE A 566 -17.04 23.50 22.44
CA ILE A 566 -18.50 23.70 22.40
C ILE A 566 -19.18 23.28 23.71
N PHE A 567 -18.66 22.27 24.41
CA PHE A 567 -19.27 21.71 25.62
C PHE A 567 -18.37 21.87 26.86
N LEU A 568 -19.00 22.09 28.01
CA LEU A 568 -18.38 22.06 29.34
C LEU A 568 -18.25 20.61 29.84
N GLU A 569 -17.32 20.36 30.77
CA GLU A 569 -17.12 19.03 31.39
C GLU A 569 -18.37 18.51 32.14
N ASP A 570 -19.25 19.42 32.57
CA ASP A 570 -20.53 19.10 33.20
C ASP A 570 -21.62 18.69 32.20
N GLY A 571 -21.42 18.90 30.89
CA GLY A 571 -22.39 18.63 29.83
C GLY A 571 -23.22 19.85 29.41
N GLY A 572 -22.97 21.05 29.96
CA GLY A 572 -23.50 22.31 29.46
C GLY A 572 -22.87 22.70 28.11
N VAL A 573 -23.53 23.59 27.37
CA VAL A 573 -22.98 24.16 26.12
C VAL A 573 -22.30 25.49 26.46
N ARG A 574 -21.04 25.69 26.04
CA ARG A 574 -20.31 26.97 26.19
C ARG A 574 -20.89 28.07 25.31
N LEU A 575 -21.36 27.71 24.12
CA LEU A 575 -22.06 28.57 23.16
C LEU A 575 -23.58 28.34 23.30
N SER A 576 -24.22 29.02 24.26
CA SER A 576 -25.67 28.94 24.48
C SER A 576 -26.40 30.16 23.91
N PRO A 577 -27.68 30.02 23.50
CA PRO A 577 -28.53 31.16 23.12
C PRO A 577 -28.62 32.23 24.21
N ASP A 578 -28.63 31.80 25.48
CA ASP A 578 -28.57 32.66 26.67
C ASP A 578 -27.46 33.72 26.63
N MET A 579 -26.31 33.45 25.98
CA MET A 579 -25.23 34.44 25.84
C MET A 579 -25.69 35.70 25.10
N TYR A 580 -26.54 35.55 24.08
CA TYR A 580 -27.04 36.65 23.26
C TYR A 580 -28.40 37.16 23.76
N LEU A 581 -29.26 36.27 24.29
CA LEU A 581 -30.59 36.61 24.79
C LEU A 581 -30.60 37.39 26.12
N ASN A 582 -29.49 37.37 26.89
CA ASN A 582 -29.38 38.08 28.16
C ASN A 582 -28.61 39.41 28.09
N MET A 583 -28.05 39.79 26.93
CA MET A 583 -27.26 41.02 26.75
C MET A 583 -28.04 42.31 27.05
N ASP A 584 -29.34 42.35 26.75
CA ASP A 584 -30.20 43.51 27.05
C ASP A 584 -30.51 43.64 28.58
N GLY A 585 -29.96 42.77 29.42
CA GLY A 585 -30.22 42.70 30.87
C GLY A 585 -29.07 43.11 31.79
N ASN A 586 -27.79 42.97 31.39
CA ASN A 586 -26.64 43.42 32.20
C ASN A 586 -25.37 43.57 31.32
N PRO A 587 -24.73 44.76 31.24
CA PRO A 587 -23.70 45.05 30.22
C PRO A 587 -22.23 44.85 30.68
N GLU A 588 -21.94 43.92 31.59
CA GLU A 588 -20.58 43.68 32.11
C GLU A 588 -20.10 42.23 31.87
N GLU A 589 -18.79 42.10 31.60
CA GLU A 589 -18.00 40.87 31.33
C GLU A 589 -18.04 40.29 29.91
N ILE A 590 -17.02 40.64 29.10
CA ILE A 590 -16.63 39.92 27.87
C ILE A 590 -15.11 39.77 27.83
N GLU A 591 -14.58 38.57 28.08
CA GLU A 591 -13.18 38.20 27.80
C GLU A 591 -13.12 37.04 26.80
N CYS A 592 -12.31 37.21 25.74
CA CYS A 592 -12.23 36.23 24.65
C CYS A 592 -11.14 35.18 24.92
N ILE A 593 -11.56 33.94 25.18
CA ILE A 593 -10.72 32.80 25.61
C ILE A 593 -9.76 32.27 24.49
N ALA A 594 -9.67 32.93 23.34
CA ALA A 594 -8.92 32.46 22.18
C ALA A 594 -7.39 32.70 22.21
N SER A 595 -6.86 33.46 23.18
CA SER A 595 -5.50 34.05 23.07
C SER A 595 -4.34 33.06 23.24
N ASP A 596 -4.46 32.04 24.09
CA ASP A 596 -3.28 31.32 24.61
C ASP A 596 -2.91 30.04 23.83
N MET A 597 -3.78 29.53 22.96
CA MET A 597 -3.65 28.16 22.44
C MET A 597 -2.67 27.97 21.26
N PHE A 598 -2.22 29.02 20.56
CA PHE A 598 -1.62 28.86 19.21
C PHE A 598 -0.30 29.60 18.91
N VAL A 599 0.60 29.74 19.89
CA VAL A 599 1.95 30.28 19.63
C VAL A 599 2.91 29.22 19.04
N GLY A 600 3.47 29.48 17.85
CA GLY A 600 4.75 28.89 17.42
C GLY A 600 4.73 27.76 16.37
N ARG A 601 3.60 27.41 15.73
CA ARG A 601 3.55 26.40 14.63
C ARG A 601 2.74 26.84 13.40
N GLU A 602 2.87 28.10 13.02
CA GLU A 602 2.12 28.84 11.99
C GLU A 602 1.40 27.97 10.94
N ARG A 603 2.08 27.38 9.94
CA ARG A 603 1.38 26.68 8.84
C ARG A 603 0.54 25.48 9.24
N PHE A 604 0.92 24.76 10.30
CA PHE A 604 0.20 23.58 10.78
C PHE A 604 -0.94 24.00 11.71
N ALA A 605 -0.67 24.99 12.58
CA ALA A 605 -1.70 25.67 13.36
C ALA A 605 -2.78 26.26 12.44
N THR A 606 -2.42 26.97 11.37
CA THR A 606 -3.33 27.48 10.33
C THR A 606 -4.26 26.40 9.77
N ILE A 607 -3.76 25.20 9.42
CA ILE A 607 -4.61 24.14 8.85
C ILE A 607 -5.54 23.53 9.91
N LEU A 608 -5.06 23.34 11.15
CA LEU A 608 -5.92 22.85 12.24
C LEU A 608 -6.96 23.90 12.64
N LEU A 609 -6.55 25.16 12.78
CA LEU A 609 -7.39 26.30 13.15
C LEU A 609 -8.46 26.55 12.08
N MET A 610 -8.10 26.52 10.79
CA MET A 610 -9.05 26.49 9.67
C MET A 610 -10.13 25.44 9.86
N ARG A 611 -9.71 24.21 10.15
CA ARG A 611 -10.60 23.06 10.23
C ARG A 611 -11.45 23.07 11.51
N LEU A 612 -10.91 23.60 12.59
CA LEU A 612 -11.59 23.84 13.86
C LEU A 612 -12.66 24.93 13.70
N THR A 613 -12.32 26.08 13.11
CA THR A 613 -13.26 27.15 12.78
C THR A 613 -14.35 26.68 11.82
N GLU A 614 -14.01 25.95 10.75
CA GLU A 614 -15.01 25.32 9.86
C GLU A 614 -15.94 24.38 10.63
N THR A 615 -15.42 23.55 11.53
CA THR A 615 -16.21 22.58 12.31
C THR A 615 -17.18 23.28 13.27
N ILE A 616 -16.72 24.29 14.02
CA ILE A 616 -17.54 25.03 14.99
C ILE A 616 -18.62 25.84 14.28
N ILE A 617 -18.30 26.53 13.18
CA ILE A 617 -19.27 27.35 12.45
C ILE A 617 -20.30 26.50 11.71
N LEU A 618 -19.92 25.35 11.14
CA LEU A 618 -20.89 24.41 10.56
C LEU A 618 -21.81 23.83 11.65
N TRP A 619 -21.27 23.47 12.82
CA TRP A 619 -22.08 23.04 13.96
C TRP A 619 -23.09 24.11 14.39
N LEU A 620 -22.66 25.36 14.57
CA LEU A 620 -23.54 26.49 14.93
C LEU A 620 -24.62 26.75 13.84
N SER A 621 -24.29 26.53 12.57
CA SER A 621 -25.26 26.64 11.47
C SER A 621 -26.37 25.59 11.52
N GLU A 622 -26.06 24.40 12.05
CA GLU A 622 -26.89 23.19 12.00
C GLU A 622 -27.54 22.84 13.35
N ASP A 623 -27.15 23.49 14.46
CA ASP A 623 -27.73 23.26 15.78
C ASP A 623 -29.18 23.77 15.88
N GLN A 624 -30.11 22.86 15.61
CA GLN A 624 -31.54 23.12 15.72
C GLN A 624 -31.96 23.58 17.13
N THR A 625 -31.31 23.13 18.20
CA THR A 625 -31.68 23.53 19.57
C THR A 625 -31.31 24.98 19.87
N PHE A 626 -30.12 25.40 19.42
CA PHE A 626 -29.68 26.80 19.49
C PHE A 626 -30.63 27.74 18.73
N TRP A 627 -31.03 27.36 17.52
CA TRP A 627 -31.91 28.21 16.71
C TRP A 627 -33.38 28.19 17.13
N GLU A 628 -33.91 27.08 17.65
CA GLU A 628 -35.29 27.03 18.19
C GLU A 628 -35.45 28.00 19.38
N GLU A 629 -34.45 28.11 20.26
CA GLU A 629 -34.48 29.08 21.36
C GLU A 629 -34.36 30.55 20.88
N ILE A 630 -33.60 30.83 19.81
CA ILE A 630 -33.47 32.19 19.25
C ILE A 630 -34.71 32.63 18.46
N GLU A 631 -35.28 31.74 17.64
CA GLU A 631 -36.39 32.04 16.73
C GLU A 631 -37.76 31.94 17.40
N GLN A 632 -37.92 31.00 18.33
CA GLN A 632 -39.21 30.58 18.89
C GLN A 632 -39.23 30.54 20.43
N GLY A 633 -38.12 30.88 21.08
CA GLY A 633 -38.00 30.86 22.53
C GLY A 633 -38.82 31.94 23.24
N PRO A 634 -38.93 31.85 24.58
CA PRO A 634 -39.75 32.76 25.39
C PRO A 634 -39.18 34.19 25.49
N ARG A 635 -37.92 34.39 25.07
CA ARG A 635 -37.27 35.70 24.93
C ARG A 635 -36.75 35.81 23.49
N PRO A 636 -37.22 36.77 22.69
CA PRO A 636 -36.67 36.99 21.36
C PRO A 636 -35.26 37.59 21.45
N LEU A 637 -34.45 37.35 20.42
CA LEU A 637 -33.17 38.04 20.24
C LEU A 637 -33.42 39.56 20.13
N GLY A 638 -32.74 40.33 20.98
CA GLY A 638 -32.89 41.78 21.03
C GLY A 638 -31.74 42.55 20.37
N PRO A 639 -31.84 43.90 20.36
CA PRO A 639 -30.86 44.82 19.78
C PRO A 639 -29.39 44.50 20.05
N LEU A 640 -28.99 44.42 21.33
CA LEU A 640 -27.58 44.25 21.70
C LEU A 640 -27.12 42.81 21.44
N GLY A 641 -28.01 41.83 21.61
CA GLY A 641 -27.74 40.43 21.25
C GLY A 641 -27.45 40.26 19.75
N LEU A 642 -28.21 40.91 18.87
CA LEU A 642 -27.96 40.89 17.44
C LEU A 642 -26.65 41.60 17.07
N GLN A 643 -26.36 42.75 17.67
CA GLN A 643 -25.11 43.48 17.44
C GLN A 643 -23.90 42.63 17.86
N GLN A 644 -23.94 41.99 19.03
CA GLN A 644 -22.87 41.09 19.46
C GLN A 644 -22.73 39.89 18.53
N PHE A 645 -23.83 39.24 18.15
CA PHE A 645 -23.81 38.09 17.24
C PHE A 645 -23.21 38.44 15.87
N TYR A 646 -23.53 39.62 15.33
CA TYR A 646 -22.91 40.12 14.08
C TYR A 646 -21.40 40.36 14.27
N LEU A 647 -21.01 40.98 15.38
CA LEU A 647 -19.60 41.26 15.71
C LEU A 647 -18.78 39.97 15.86
N ASP A 648 -19.30 38.95 16.52
CA ASP A 648 -18.62 37.66 16.70
C ASP A 648 -18.44 36.92 15.36
N MET A 649 -19.44 36.99 14.48
CA MET A 649 -19.34 36.44 13.13
C MET A 649 -18.34 37.20 12.25
N GLU A 650 -18.30 38.53 12.32
CA GLU A 650 -17.33 39.36 11.58
C GLU A 650 -15.90 39.18 12.13
N PHE A 651 -15.75 39.03 13.46
CA PHE A 651 -14.49 38.63 14.08
C PHE A 651 -13.97 37.30 13.52
N VAL A 652 -14.82 36.27 13.39
CA VAL A 652 -14.43 34.99 12.78
C VAL A 652 -14.01 35.16 11.31
N ILE A 653 -14.73 35.98 10.53
CA ILE A 653 -14.37 36.30 9.13
C ILE A 653 -12.98 36.96 9.07
N LEU A 654 -12.76 38.01 9.86
CA LEU A 654 -11.51 38.77 9.84
C LEU A 654 -10.33 37.95 10.35
N PHE A 655 -10.49 37.24 11.47
CA PHE A 655 -9.47 36.36 12.03
C PHE A 655 -9.07 35.25 11.04
N ALA A 656 -10.05 34.59 10.40
CA ALA A 656 -9.78 33.60 9.36
C ALA A 656 -9.17 34.20 8.09
N SER A 657 -9.49 35.45 7.75
CA SER A 657 -8.90 36.15 6.61
C SER A 657 -7.43 36.51 6.84
N GLN A 658 -7.08 37.03 8.03
CA GLN A 658 -5.69 37.34 8.41
C GLN A 658 -4.82 36.08 8.44
N GLY A 659 -5.36 34.99 8.99
CA GLY A 659 -4.70 33.67 8.98
C GLY A 659 -4.63 32.99 7.60
N ARG A 660 -5.27 33.58 6.57
CA ARG A 660 -5.37 33.08 5.19
C ARG A 660 -6.06 31.72 5.04
N TYR A 661 -7.08 31.48 5.86
CA TYR A 661 -7.84 30.23 5.88
C TYR A 661 -9.36 30.39 5.80
N LEU A 662 -9.87 31.60 5.60
CA LEU A 662 -11.27 31.83 5.24
C LEU A 662 -11.60 31.16 3.89
N SER A 663 -12.33 30.05 3.92
CA SER A 663 -12.83 29.38 2.71
C SER A 663 -14.10 30.08 2.20
N ARG A 664 -14.36 30.03 0.88
CA ARG A 664 -15.60 30.59 0.30
C ARG A 664 -16.86 29.96 0.89
N ASN A 665 -16.77 28.67 1.24
CA ASN A 665 -17.87 27.96 1.88
C ASN A 665 -18.09 28.48 3.30
N LEU A 666 -17.02 28.59 4.10
CA LEU A 666 -17.08 29.16 5.45
C LEU A 666 -17.67 30.58 5.43
N GLN A 667 -17.18 31.45 4.53
CA GLN A 667 -17.70 32.81 4.38
C GLN A 667 -19.20 32.83 4.03
N GLN A 668 -19.68 31.91 3.19
CA GLN A 668 -21.11 31.82 2.85
C GLN A 668 -21.95 31.31 4.03
N VAL A 669 -21.46 30.31 4.78
CA VAL A 669 -22.15 29.79 5.98
C VAL A 669 -22.28 30.88 7.04
N ILE A 670 -21.21 31.65 7.31
CA ILE A 670 -21.25 32.77 8.26
C ILE A 670 -22.28 33.82 7.81
N LYS A 671 -22.31 34.18 6.52
CA LYS A 671 -23.32 35.12 5.99
C LYS A 671 -24.76 34.60 6.10
N ASN A 672 -24.97 33.29 5.93
CA ASN A 672 -26.28 32.68 6.12
C ASN A 672 -26.70 32.72 7.61
N ILE A 673 -25.76 32.45 8.53
CA ILE A 673 -25.96 32.54 9.98
C ILE A 673 -26.33 33.98 10.40
N ILE A 674 -25.60 34.99 9.92
CA ILE A 674 -25.91 36.41 10.14
C ILE A 674 -27.32 36.74 9.63
N GLY A 675 -27.64 36.36 8.39
CA GLY A 675 -28.96 36.58 7.79
C GLY A 675 -30.09 35.97 8.62
N ARG A 676 -29.90 34.75 9.12
CA ARG A 676 -30.85 34.04 9.98
C ARG A 676 -31.10 34.76 11.30
N ALA A 677 -30.07 35.31 11.94
CA ALA A 677 -30.23 36.13 13.15
C ALA A 677 -30.96 37.45 12.88
N ILE A 678 -30.69 38.11 11.74
CA ILE A 678 -31.41 39.31 11.29
C ILE A 678 -32.90 39.00 11.06
N GLU A 679 -33.22 37.87 10.43
CA GLU A 679 -34.61 37.42 10.21
C GLU A 679 -35.35 37.13 11.53
N ALA A 680 -34.69 36.54 12.53
CA ALA A 680 -35.28 36.30 13.86
C ALA A 680 -35.65 37.61 14.59
N VAL A 681 -34.82 38.65 14.47
CA VAL A 681 -35.11 39.98 15.05
C VAL A 681 -36.22 40.69 14.27
N ALA A 682 -36.22 40.59 12.93
CA ALA A 682 -37.29 41.12 12.09
C ALA A 682 -38.66 40.49 12.41
N ALA A 683 -38.70 39.19 12.71
CA ALA A 683 -39.91 38.49 13.15
C ALA A 683 -40.49 39.06 14.47
N SER A 684 -39.62 39.63 15.32
CA SER A 684 -39.98 40.32 16.57
C SER A 684 -40.48 41.76 16.38
N LYS A 685 -40.68 42.20 15.12
CA LYS A 685 -41.15 43.55 14.72
C LYS A 685 -40.20 44.71 15.04
N ILE A 686 -38.93 44.40 15.30
CA ILE A 686 -37.84 45.37 15.35
C ILE A 686 -37.28 45.48 13.94
N ASP A 687 -37.03 46.68 13.42
CA ASP A 687 -36.31 46.86 12.15
C ASP A 687 -34.79 46.67 12.42
N PRO A 688 -34.16 45.56 11.98
CA PRO A 688 -32.77 45.26 12.37
C PRO A 688 -31.79 46.31 11.84
N TYR A 689 -32.07 46.88 10.67
CA TYR A 689 -31.22 47.89 10.02
C TYR A 689 -31.33 49.27 10.68
N SER A 690 -32.32 49.50 11.54
CA SER A 690 -32.41 50.70 12.37
C SER A 690 -31.58 50.62 13.67
N VAL A 691 -31.05 49.42 13.98
CA VAL A 691 -30.41 49.07 15.25
C VAL A 691 -28.93 48.69 15.06
N LEU A 692 -28.59 48.09 13.92
CA LEU A 692 -27.21 47.74 13.57
C LEU A 692 -26.38 48.99 13.18
N PRO A 693 -25.14 49.13 13.69
CA PRO A 693 -24.13 50.02 13.12
C PRO A 693 -23.78 49.72 11.66
N GLU A 694 -23.00 50.61 11.03
CA GLU A 694 -22.44 50.38 9.69
C GLU A 694 -21.40 49.24 9.70
N ASP A 695 -21.26 48.51 8.59
CA ASP A 695 -20.33 47.37 8.45
C ASP A 695 -18.87 47.74 8.81
N GLU A 696 -18.45 48.98 8.53
CA GLU A 696 -17.11 49.49 8.86
C GLU A 696 -16.86 49.47 10.37
N TRP A 697 -17.87 49.75 11.21
CA TRP A 697 -17.76 49.72 12.67
C TRP A 697 -17.46 48.30 13.19
N PHE A 698 -18.17 47.30 12.66
CA PHE A 698 -17.93 45.90 13.02
C PHE A 698 -16.52 45.45 12.65
N ALA A 699 -16.06 45.85 11.46
CA ALA A 699 -14.72 45.52 11.00
C ALA A 699 -13.61 46.16 11.84
N GLU A 700 -13.77 47.44 12.23
CA GLU A 700 -12.82 48.14 13.11
C GLU A 700 -12.76 47.51 14.52
N VAL A 701 -13.91 47.25 15.15
CA VAL A 701 -13.96 46.68 16.51
C VAL A 701 -13.39 45.26 16.53
N ALA A 702 -13.74 44.42 15.56
CA ALA A 702 -13.17 43.09 15.41
C ALA A 702 -11.65 43.13 15.14
N GLN A 703 -11.17 44.07 14.32
CA GLN A 703 -9.74 44.25 14.06
C GLN A 703 -8.97 44.63 15.34
N ILE A 704 -9.51 45.52 16.17
CA ILE A 704 -8.92 45.89 17.47
C ILE A 704 -8.80 44.66 18.38
N ALA A 705 -9.85 43.84 18.48
CA ALA A 705 -9.82 42.61 19.26
C ALA A 705 -8.73 41.63 18.76
N ILE A 706 -8.58 41.47 17.43
CA ILE A 706 -7.53 40.62 16.84
C ILE A 706 -6.12 41.18 17.13
N ASP A 707 -5.92 42.49 17.08
CA ASP A 707 -4.60 43.09 17.35
C ASP A 707 -4.22 43.07 18.85
N MET A 708 -5.21 43.07 19.74
CA MET A 708 -5.01 42.75 21.17
C MET A 708 -4.62 41.28 21.37
N LEU A 709 -5.39 40.33 20.82
CA LEU A 709 -5.11 38.88 20.91
C LEU A 709 -3.77 38.47 20.28
N THR A 710 -3.33 39.18 19.24
CA THR A 710 -2.05 38.92 18.56
C THR A 710 -0.88 39.75 19.12
N GLY A 711 -1.09 40.52 20.20
CA GLY A 711 -0.05 41.27 20.89
C GLY A 711 0.60 42.39 20.07
N LYS A 712 -0.10 42.93 19.06
CA LYS A 712 0.43 43.98 18.16
C LYS A 712 0.26 45.40 18.71
N THR A 713 -0.52 45.57 19.78
CA THR A 713 -0.77 46.86 20.42
C THR A 713 0.45 47.37 21.18
N GLN A 714 1.19 48.31 20.58
CA GLN A 714 2.09 49.16 21.34
C GLN A 714 1.27 50.03 22.31
N VAL A 715 1.57 49.96 23.60
CA VAL A 715 1.05 50.89 24.60
C VAL A 715 1.56 52.29 24.27
N GLY A 716 0.68 53.13 23.71
CA GLY A 716 1.07 54.40 23.09
C GLY A 716 -0.10 55.37 22.89
N THR A 717 -0.69 55.81 24.01
CA THR A 717 -1.48 57.05 24.14
C THR A 717 -2.60 57.30 23.11
N MET A 718 -3.84 56.97 23.48
CA MET A 718 -5.02 57.63 22.92
C MET A 718 -5.92 58.08 24.08
N GLU A 719 -6.04 59.39 24.27
CA GLU A 719 -6.86 59.99 25.32
C GLU A 719 -8.36 59.91 24.97
N ASN A 720 -9.19 59.55 25.95
CA ASN A 720 -10.62 59.87 26.05
C ASN A 720 -11.44 59.97 24.74
N VAL A 721 -11.92 58.83 24.24
CA VAL A 721 -13.20 58.81 23.49
C VAL A 721 -14.31 58.52 24.50
N SER A 722 -15.22 59.47 24.65
CA SER A 722 -16.21 59.53 25.74
C SER A 722 -17.40 58.59 25.57
N SER A 723 -17.77 57.87 26.63
CA SER A 723 -19.04 57.13 26.73
C SER A 723 -20.27 58.06 26.63
N PRO A 724 -21.28 57.75 25.81
CA PRO A 724 -22.42 58.65 25.57
C PRO A 724 -23.59 58.41 26.55
N THR A 725 -23.38 58.57 27.86
CA THR A 725 -24.46 58.33 28.86
C THR A 725 -24.47 59.27 30.08
N ALA A 726 -24.28 60.59 29.90
CA ALA A 726 -24.62 61.57 30.94
C ALA A 726 -24.82 63.01 30.41
N SER A 727 -26.07 63.43 30.12
CA SER A 727 -26.39 64.87 29.99
C SER A 727 -27.89 65.21 30.14
N SER A 728 -28.47 65.05 31.33
CA SER A 728 -29.79 65.63 31.65
C SER A 728 -30.07 65.87 33.14
N VAL A 729 -29.32 66.76 33.80
CA VAL A 729 -29.79 67.43 35.02
C VAL A 729 -29.41 68.91 34.99
N LEU A 730 -30.36 69.76 34.60
CA LEU A 730 -30.31 71.21 34.84
C LEU A 730 -31.03 71.52 36.15
N SER A 731 -30.37 72.26 37.06
CA SER A 731 -31.05 72.98 38.14
C SER A 731 -30.29 74.27 38.49
N HIS A 732 -31.04 75.27 38.99
CA HIS A 732 -30.63 76.67 39.08
C HIS A 732 -29.57 76.99 40.16
N GLY A 733 -28.79 78.06 39.92
CA GLY A 733 -28.03 78.77 40.96
C GLY A 733 -27.48 80.11 40.45
N SER A 734 -27.99 81.22 40.98
CA SER A 734 -27.73 82.58 40.50
C SER A 734 -26.34 83.14 40.81
N ASN A 735 -25.86 84.04 39.95
CA ASN A 735 -25.38 85.38 40.31
C ASN A 735 -25.50 86.33 39.11
#